data_AF-A0A8H6QXZ9-F1
#
_entry.id   AF-A0A8H6QXZ9-F1
#
_cell.length_a   1.000
_cell.length_b   1.000
_cell.length_c   1.000
_cell.angle_alpha   90.00
_cell.angle_beta   90.00
_cell.angle_gamma   90.00
#
_symmetry.space_group_name_H-M   'P 1'
#
loop_
_entity.id
_entity.type
_entity.pdbx_description
1 polymer ?
#
loop_
_entity_poly.entity_id
_entity_poly.type
_entity_poly.pdbx_seq_one_letter_code
_entity_poly.pdbx_strand_id
1 'polypeptide(L)'
;MLLRRILIAAVVGAGFTAVASAAQPSLPQCAVLCQEQVLASNVTACSSSDGLCLCGDTTYQNALTACASTKCTMRESLLAKRLSDRTCNVPVHQGRPEVEAATLIPLILASIFFFNRMAAKSMGLAGGWGVDDYTIIGAYVLAVAIFAVNITMIQVGFGKNMWDVIPMDNITDVYKRFFAFVVLYKTQISLAKISVCLFLLRIFQTPTFRYTTYTIIGLNAAIGVTWVLVDSLRCNPVHLAWDGWTGETPGTCIDFTSATFANAFVNIAVDTVMVLMPVYEITKLNLSGRKKLGVGVMFAMGLVLTIVAILRVVVFYLNRWGKNPTVELQPIVHWSVIEVSIAVLCACLPTGRAMLAHFFPSLLGASSDKSYPQPTTPSARALGASRQGQRSQIAKTMSYSVDYQTKPQNRESNSFVRLVELDPLKEGGSTTVHHHGPPGGREKIRWSLWDWSWELAACLVAILTLAGIIVVLRMYDGKTQPNWPAGINLNAIIALLTTLMKAAMATYIAEALSQLKWTWFKETRKLSDLSALDSASRGAWGSAQLLVQYVPRHLVSLGAFVLVFAAAIGPFTQQVIDVRSRSIARGGGAAIRVCNTSMYEDWGEGQGPAMNLVPLKTTGAIYNGIMQTSVNDQSSVTCPTGNCTFAPYQSLGFCSKCGDLTSALTLASSDDITYSYNYTLPNGLFFNTTGNVPYTIKATTNVNLVRLDTTGLPLILNFSAITTPGKTMPPQVTAMECAFYFCISTQQAIVRRGALTEESFPTTTISNFSTTNLTLNTVASAQPCLDDGQCNYAISWLSVLAMRNTLSPIVSGFGTLPVSNRPYFTSDTLRALYGGSGNLSQINGTFASIAAALTANARNLVCQGTVSGDAWTNVSYIRIRWLWMLLPVVLVVLSILFFIVTVIHTRNQYIWKSSPLALLCADLQIDGSVQPLKSGKIDPDQKRLDEMAKLSQVRLEAGSWGSLMHGHVAHRA
;
A
#
# COMPACT_ATOMS: atom_id res chain seq x y z
N MET A 1 -26.64 32.58 -2.94
CA MET A 1 -25.74 33.64 -2.44
C MET A 1 -25.86 33.93 -0.94
N LEU A 2 -26.85 33.42 -0.19
CA LEU A 2 -26.87 33.51 1.29
C LEU A 2 -26.06 32.41 2.02
N LEU A 3 -25.94 31.19 1.46
CA LEU A 3 -25.19 30.10 2.11
C LEU A 3 -23.66 30.29 2.12
N ARG A 4 -23.12 31.13 1.22
CA ARG A 4 -21.69 31.48 1.17
C ARG A 4 -21.31 32.54 2.21
N ARG A 5 -22.29 33.26 2.78
CA ARG A 5 -22.08 34.34 3.76
C ARG A 5 -22.09 33.87 5.22
N ILE A 6 -22.66 32.71 5.52
CA ILE A 6 -22.64 32.15 6.90
C ILE A 6 -21.34 31.36 7.16
N LEU A 7 -20.70 30.83 6.12
CA LEU A 7 -19.49 30.00 6.24
C LEU A 7 -18.15 30.77 6.12
N ILE A 8 -18.18 32.07 5.82
CA ILE A 8 -16.97 32.90 5.61
C ILE A 8 -16.83 34.03 6.66
N ALA A 9 -17.83 34.25 7.51
CA ALA A 9 -17.89 35.39 8.43
C ALA A 9 -17.35 35.13 9.87
N ALA A 10 -16.34 34.27 10.02
CA ALA A 10 -15.59 34.20 11.30
C ALA A 10 -14.07 34.19 11.11
N VAL A 11 -13.56 34.46 9.90
CA VAL A 11 -12.11 34.53 9.63
C VAL A 11 -11.81 35.77 8.79
N VAL A 12 -11.19 36.73 9.49
CA VAL A 12 -10.22 37.73 9.01
C VAL A 12 -10.75 39.02 8.38
N GLY A 13 -10.42 40.12 9.05
CA GLY A 13 -10.14 41.40 8.38
C GLY A 13 -10.07 42.59 9.32
N ALA A 14 -8.94 42.79 10.00
CA ALA A 14 -8.22 44.08 10.06
C ALA A 14 -7.14 44.04 11.15
N GLY A 15 -5.93 43.67 10.76
CA GLY A 15 -4.71 43.93 11.53
C GLY A 15 -3.67 44.48 10.57
N PHE A 16 -3.63 45.80 10.40
CA PHE A 16 -2.41 46.47 9.95
C PHE A 16 -1.44 46.41 11.12
N THR A 17 -0.38 45.62 11.02
CA THR A 17 0.75 45.72 11.94
C THR A 17 2.02 45.99 11.14
N ALA A 18 2.74 46.98 11.64
CA ALA A 18 4.02 47.45 11.16
C ALA A 18 5.00 46.29 10.99
N VAL A 19 5.84 46.37 9.94
CA VAL A 19 7.04 45.57 9.81
C VAL A 19 8.00 46.00 10.93
N ALA A 20 7.93 45.29 12.07
CA ALA A 20 8.99 45.28 13.05
C ALA A 20 10.05 44.30 12.54
N SER A 21 11.26 44.80 12.27
CA SER A 21 12.44 43.98 12.03
C SER A 21 12.73 43.16 13.29
N ALA A 22 12.26 41.91 13.32
CA ALA A 22 12.66 40.96 14.35
C ALA A 22 14.13 40.60 14.13
N ALA A 23 14.96 40.86 15.14
CA ALA A 23 16.33 40.39 15.19
C ALA A 23 16.38 38.88 14.89
N GLN A 24 17.26 38.47 13.98
CA GLN A 24 17.45 37.06 13.67
C GLN A 24 17.79 36.30 14.96
N PRO A 25 17.04 35.24 15.32
CA PRO A 25 17.38 34.43 16.47
C PRO A 25 18.74 33.77 16.22
N SER A 26 19.72 34.15 17.03
CA SER A 26 21.03 33.52 17.06
C SER A 26 20.91 32.09 17.60
N LEU A 27 21.82 31.22 17.17
CA LEU A 27 21.92 29.86 17.69
C LEU A 27 22.19 29.91 19.21
N PRO A 28 21.51 29.10 20.05
CA PRO A 28 21.74 29.13 21.49
C PRO A 28 23.17 28.71 21.82
N GLN A 29 23.76 29.31 22.86
CA GLN A 29 25.18 29.15 23.20
C GLN A 29 25.58 27.67 23.40
N CYS A 30 24.68 26.86 23.96
CA CYS A 30 24.92 25.42 24.11
C CYS A 30 25.07 24.69 22.76
N ALA A 31 24.25 25.04 21.76
CA ALA A 31 24.33 24.42 20.44
C ALA A 31 25.61 24.84 19.69
N VAL A 32 26.11 26.05 19.92
CA VAL A 32 27.42 26.51 19.42
C VAL A 32 28.55 25.68 20.01
N LEU A 33 28.56 25.45 21.32
CA LEU A 33 29.56 24.60 21.98
C LEU A 33 29.52 23.15 21.46
N CYS A 34 28.34 22.60 21.24
CA CYS A 34 28.19 21.27 20.63
C CYS A 34 28.70 21.23 19.19
N GLN A 35 28.45 22.27 18.40
CA GLN A 35 28.96 22.39 17.04
C GLN A 35 30.50 22.44 17.03
N GLU A 36 31.12 23.24 17.90
CA GLU A 36 32.58 23.29 18.06
C GLU A 36 33.16 21.93 18.46
N GLN A 37 32.53 21.23 19.41
CA GLN A 37 32.97 19.92 19.87
C GLN A 37 32.88 18.84 18.77
N VAL A 38 31.81 18.85 17.97
CA VAL A 38 31.63 17.89 16.86
C VAL A 38 32.60 18.19 15.71
N LEU A 39 32.87 19.47 15.43
CA LEU A 39 33.86 19.87 14.43
C LEU A 39 35.29 19.52 14.87
N ALA A 40 35.60 19.66 16.17
CA ALA A 40 36.90 19.31 16.74
C ALA A 40 37.17 17.79 16.77
N SER A 41 36.13 16.95 16.68
CA SER A 41 36.26 15.48 16.72
C SER A 41 36.47 14.84 15.34
N ASN A 42 36.71 15.63 14.29
CA ASN A 42 36.98 15.17 12.91
C ASN A 42 35.95 14.16 12.37
N VAL A 43 34.69 14.26 12.81
CA VAL A 43 33.60 13.37 12.39
C VAL A 43 33.16 13.66 10.94
N THR A 44 33.53 14.83 10.40
CA THR A 44 33.07 15.35 9.11
C THR A 44 34.23 15.76 8.23
N ALA A 45 34.12 15.51 6.92
CA ALA A 45 35.09 16.00 5.93
C ALA A 45 34.84 17.47 5.51
N CYS A 46 33.75 18.08 5.98
CA CYS A 46 33.36 19.45 5.66
C CYS A 46 34.16 20.49 6.45
N SER A 47 34.45 21.63 5.83
CA SER A 47 35.00 22.81 6.52
C SER A 47 33.96 23.42 7.45
N SER A 48 34.39 24.01 8.57
CA SER A 48 33.52 24.70 9.54
C SER A 48 32.79 25.92 8.94
N SER A 49 33.29 26.47 7.84
CA SER A 49 32.68 27.59 7.10
C SER A 49 31.73 27.16 5.98
N ASP A 50 31.74 25.88 5.58
CA ASP A 50 30.91 25.38 4.49
C ASP A 50 29.59 24.82 5.02
N GLY A 51 28.63 25.74 5.22
CA GLY A 51 27.29 25.40 5.70
C GLY A 51 26.55 24.40 4.81
N LEU A 52 26.75 24.44 3.48
CA LEU A 52 26.08 23.54 2.53
C LEU A 52 26.62 22.11 2.64
N CYS A 53 27.92 21.95 2.81
CA CYS A 53 28.53 20.65 3.06
C CYS A 53 28.04 20.06 4.39
N LEU A 54 28.06 20.85 5.47
CA LEU A 54 27.59 20.43 6.80
C LEU A 54 26.09 20.04 6.81
N CYS A 55 25.28 20.68 5.97
CA CYS A 55 23.88 20.33 5.78
C CYS A 55 23.68 18.99 5.04
N GLY A 56 24.61 18.62 4.16
CA GLY A 56 24.59 17.36 3.41
C GLY A 56 25.17 16.16 4.17
N ASP A 57 25.96 16.39 5.22
CA ASP A 57 26.59 15.33 6.02
C ASP A 57 25.65 14.80 7.12
N THR A 58 25.07 13.62 6.90
CA THR A 58 24.19 12.98 7.89
C THR A 58 24.89 12.58 9.18
N THR A 59 26.20 12.31 9.12
CA THR A 59 26.99 11.89 10.29
C THR A 59 27.22 13.08 11.21
N TYR A 60 27.56 14.24 10.63
CA TYR A 60 27.59 15.53 11.33
C TYR A 60 26.26 15.82 12.03
N GLN A 61 25.15 15.79 11.29
CA GLN A 61 23.84 16.15 11.78
C GLN A 61 23.39 15.24 12.94
N ASN A 62 23.69 13.95 12.85
CA ASN A 62 23.41 12.98 13.91
C ASN A 62 24.28 13.22 15.16
N ALA A 63 25.58 13.47 14.98
CA ALA A 63 26.49 13.76 16.09
C ALA A 63 26.13 15.08 16.79
N LEU A 64 25.79 16.12 16.03
CA LEU A 64 25.33 17.41 16.54
C LEU A 64 24.02 17.26 17.32
N THR A 65 23.05 16.53 16.77
CA THR A 65 21.77 16.26 17.45
C THR A 65 21.98 15.43 18.73
N ALA A 66 22.90 14.46 18.72
CA ALA A 66 23.24 13.67 19.90
C ALA A 66 23.88 14.54 21.00
N CYS A 67 24.84 15.40 20.64
CA CYS A 67 25.44 16.34 21.58
C CYS A 67 24.38 17.30 22.16
N ALA A 68 23.58 17.94 21.29
CA ALA A 68 22.57 18.89 21.71
C ALA A 68 21.51 18.26 22.65
N SER A 69 21.16 16.99 22.42
CA SER A 69 20.21 16.26 23.29
C SER A 69 20.74 15.93 24.69
N THR A 70 22.06 16.00 24.91
CA THR A 70 22.69 15.70 26.21
C THR A 70 23.18 16.93 26.95
N LYS A 71 23.58 17.98 26.22
CA LYS A 71 24.19 19.19 26.79
C LYS A 71 23.23 20.38 26.87
N CYS A 72 22.20 20.43 26.02
CA CYS A 72 21.28 21.57 25.95
C CYS A 72 19.92 21.24 26.56
N THR A 73 19.19 22.27 27.00
CA THR A 73 17.78 22.09 27.38
C THR A 73 16.94 21.65 26.18
N MET A 74 15.81 20.97 26.40
CA MET A 74 14.95 20.54 25.29
C MET A 74 14.44 21.72 24.44
N ARG A 75 14.18 22.87 25.07
CA ARG A 75 13.79 24.09 24.34
C ARG A 75 14.90 24.58 23.42
N GLU A 76 16.14 24.62 23.91
CA GLU A 76 17.29 25.04 23.12
C GLU A 76 17.63 24.03 22.02
N SER A 77 17.49 22.72 22.28
CA SER A 77 17.77 21.69 21.29
C SER A 77 16.76 21.72 20.14
N LEU A 78 15.48 21.95 20.42
CA LEU A 78 14.43 22.15 19.41
C LEU A 78 14.63 23.46 18.64
N LEU A 79 14.99 24.56 19.33
CA LEU A 79 15.32 25.83 18.68
C LEU A 79 16.54 25.67 17.75
N ALA A 80 17.61 25.03 18.22
CA ALA A 80 18.80 24.75 17.43
C ALA A 80 18.48 23.88 16.21
N LYS A 81 17.66 22.84 16.38
CA LYS A 81 17.22 21.99 15.27
C LYS A 81 16.43 22.77 14.24
N ARG A 82 15.51 23.64 14.67
CA ARG A 82 14.77 24.54 13.78
C ARG A 82 15.71 25.46 12.99
N LEU A 83 16.63 26.15 13.67
CA LEU A 83 17.54 27.10 13.02
C LEU A 83 18.47 26.37 12.05
N SER A 84 18.97 25.19 12.43
CA SER A 84 19.74 24.32 11.54
C SER A 84 18.93 23.95 10.28
N ASP A 85 17.69 23.50 10.44
CA ASP A 85 16.81 23.16 9.31
C ASP A 85 16.54 24.38 8.40
N ARG A 86 16.45 25.60 8.95
CA ARG A 86 16.31 26.83 8.15
C ARG A 86 17.59 27.18 7.39
N THR A 87 18.75 27.06 8.03
CA THR A 87 20.05 27.28 7.38
C THR A 87 20.29 26.26 6.26
N CYS A 88 19.88 25.02 6.47
CA CYS A 88 19.97 23.93 5.49
C CYS A 88 18.85 23.94 4.44
N ASN A 89 17.98 24.95 4.43
CA ASN A 89 16.85 25.08 3.51
C ASN A 89 15.95 23.82 3.46
N VAL A 90 15.78 23.14 4.60
CA VAL A 90 14.93 21.96 4.73
C VAL A 90 13.46 22.42 4.70
N PRO A 91 12.61 21.86 3.82
CA PRO A 91 11.22 22.26 3.74
C PRO A 91 10.48 21.90 5.03
N VAL A 92 9.60 22.80 5.48
CA VAL A 92 8.75 22.58 6.65
C VAL A 92 7.78 21.44 6.35
N HIS A 93 7.75 20.43 7.20
CA HIS A 93 6.74 19.38 7.10
C HIS A 93 5.37 19.99 7.42
N GLN A 94 4.54 20.16 6.39
CA GLN A 94 3.14 20.55 6.56
C GLN A 94 2.34 19.27 6.79
N GLY A 95 1.74 19.15 7.98
CA GLY A 95 0.82 18.05 8.28
C GLY A 95 -0.43 18.07 7.39
N ARG A 96 -1.29 17.08 7.57
CA ARG A 96 -2.60 16.99 6.89
C ARG A 96 -3.45 18.26 7.07
N PRO A 97 -4.28 18.62 6.08
CA PRO A 97 -5.17 19.77 6.18
C PRO A 97 -6.18 19.62 7.32
N GLU A 98 -6.63 20.75 7.88
CA GLU A 98 -7.62 20.79 8.97
C GLU A 98 -8.92 20.05 8.63
N VAL A 99 -9.36 20.15 7.37
CA VAL A 99 -10.54 19.49 6.84
C VAL A 99 -10.15 18.65 5.63
N GLU A 100 -10.19 17.33 5.80
CA GLU A 100 -9.89 16.36 4.76
C GLU A 100 -11.17 15.59 4.38
N ALA A 101 -11.38 15.32 3.09
CA ALA A 101 -12.53 14.57 2.62
C ALA A 101 -12.65 13.18 3.29
N ALA A 102 -11.52 12.55 3.60
CA ALA A 102 -11.43 11.24 4.22
C ALA A 102 -12.06 11.16 5.62
N THR A 103 -12.00 12.23 6.43
CA THR A 103 -12.64 12.28 7.76
C THR A 103 -14.00 12.94 7.73
N LEU A 104 -14.21 13.89 6.81
CA LEU A 104 -15.48 14.61 6.67
C LEU A 104 -16.60 13.74 6.11
N ILE A 105 -16.34 12.93 5.06
CA ILE A 105 -17.38 12.11 4.41
C ILE A 105 -17.97 11.08 5.39
N PRO A 106 -17.18 10.29 6.15
CA PRO A 106 -17.73 9.35 7.14
C PRO A 106 -18.54 10.04 8.23
N LEU A 107 -18.14 11.23 8.69
CA LEU A 107 -18.89 12.00 9.67
C LEU A 107 -20.24 12.46 9.12
N ILE A 108 -20.28 13.00 7.90
CA ILE A 108 -21.53 13.42 7.25
C ILE A 108 -22.48 12.23 7.12
N LEU A 109 -21.97 11.08 6.65
CA LEU A 109 -22.78 9.87 6.55
C LEU A 109 -23.28 9.42 7.94
N ALA A 110 -22.42 9.38 8.95
CA ALA A 110 -22.80 9.04 10.32
C ALA A 110 -23.90 9.97 10.86
N SER A 111 -23.78 11.29 10.63
CA SER A 111 -24.80 12.27 10.99
C SER A 111 -26.12 12.01 10.29
N ILE A 112 -26.13 11.74 8.98
CA ILE A 112 -27.35 11.45 8.22
C ILE A 112 -28.08 10.23 8.81
N PHE A 113 -27.35 9.13 9.05
CA PHE A 113 -27.94 7.92 9.62
C PHE A 113 -28.39 8.09 11.07
N PHE A 114 -27.65 8.88 11.86
CA PHE A 114 -28.02 9.21 13.23
C PHE A 114 -29.32 10.02 13.29
N PHE A 115 -29.42 11.11 12.52
CA PHE A 115 -30.64 11.93 12.50
C PHE A 115 -31.83 11.17 11.92
N ASN A 116 -31.60 10.32 10.91
CA ASN A 116 -32.62 9.40 10.41
C ASN A 116 -33.13 8.47 11.53
N ARG A 117 -32.22 7.86 12.30
CA ARG A 117 -32.58 7.02 13.46
C ARG A 117 -33.40 7.81 14.49
N MET A 118 -32.99 9.03 14.84
CA MET A 118 -33.71 9.87 15.80
C MET A 118 -35.11 10.24 15.30
N ALA A 119 -35.24 10.63 14.02
CA ALA A 119 -36.53 10.92 13.40
C ALA A 119 -37.45 9.68 13.37
N ALA A 120 -36.91 8.51 13.05
CA ALA A 120 -37.67 7.26 13.04
C ALA A 120 -38.26 6.90 14.41
N LYS A 121 -37.50 7.20 15.47
CA LYS A 121 -37.92 6.99 16.87
C LYS A 121 -38.91 8.04 17.33
N SER A 122 -38.67 9.32 17.03
CA SER A 122 -39.59 10.39 17.39
C SER A 122 -40.95 10.27 16.70
N MET A 123 -40.97 9.71 15.48
CA MET A 123 -42.20 9.42 14.72
C MET A 123 -42.87 8.10 15.14
N GLY A 124 -42.33 7.36 16.11
CA GLY A 124 -42.89 6.09 16.59
C GLY A 124 -42.73 4.89 15.64
N LEU A 125 -42.06 5.06 14.50
CA LEU A 125 -41.90 4.05 13.44
C LEU A 125 -40.93 2.93 13.80
N ALA A 126 -39.99 3.18 14.72
CA ALA A 126 -38.95 2.24 15.12
C ALA A 126 -39.10 1.72 16.57
N GLY A 127 -40.34 1.74 17.09
CA GLY A 127 -40.66 1.41 18.48
C GLY A 127 -40.20 2.47 19.49
N GLY A 128 -40.52 2.28 20.78
CA GLY A 128 -40.18 3.24 21.83
C GLY A 128 -38.67 3.45 22.05
N TRP A 129 -38.36 4.56 22.72
CA TRP A 129 -37.01 4.94 23.18
C TRP A 129 -36.42 3.86 24.08
N GLY A 130 -35.25 3.34 23.72
CA GLY A 130 -34.50 2.37 24.51
C GLY A 130 -33.22 2.95 25.10
N VAL A 131 -32.60 2.20 26.03
CA VAL A 131 -31.28 2.56 26.58
C VAL A 131 -30.20 2.57 25.48
N ASP A 132 -30.38 1.79 24.42
CA ASP A 132 -29.54 1.82 23.22
C ASP A 132 -29.56 3.18 22.50
N ASP A 133 -30.70 3.89 22.53
CA ASP A 133 -30.86 5.20 21.91
C ASP A 133 -30.14 6.31 22.70
N TYR A 134 -30.19 6.27 24.03
CA TYR A 134 -29.48 7.25 24.87
C TYR A 134 -27.95 7.08 24.80
N THR A 135 -27.48 5.83 24.76
CA THR A 135 -26.05 5.52 24.64
C THR A 135 -25.48 5.92 23.28
N ILE A 136 -26.22 5.75 22.18
CA ILE A 136 -25.76 6.21 20.86
C ILE A 136 -25.78 7.74 20.73
N ILE A 137 -26.72 8.44 21.38
CA ILE A 137 -26.72 9.91 21.43
C ILE A 137 -25.43 10.40 22.10
N GLY A 138 -25.06 9.83 23.25
CA GLY A 138 -23.80 10.13 23.91
C GLY A 138 -22.59 9.85 23.02
N ALA A 139 -22.55 8.70 22.36
CA ALA A 139 -21.45 8.34 21.45
C ALA A 139 -21.35 9.26 20.22
N TYR A 140 -22.47 9.76 19.68
CA TYR A 140 -22.46 10.71 18.56
C TYR A 140 -21.98 12.10 18.99
N VAL A 141 -22.42 12.60 20.14
CA VAL A 141 -21.95 13.88 20.68
C VAL A 141 -20.44 13.85 20.89
N LEU A 142 -19.92 12.75 21.45
CA LEU A 142 -18.47 12.55 21.58
C LEU A 142 -17.76 12.46 20.23
N ALA A 143 -18.37 11.83 19.21
CA ALA A 143 -17.78 11.77 17.87
C ALA A 143 -17.61 13.16 17.24
N VAL A 144 -18.61 14.03 17.38
CA VAL A 144 -18.54 15.43 16.93
C VAL A 144 -17.48 16.21 17.73
N ALA A 145 -17.41 16.00 19.05
CA ALA A 145 -16.39 16.62 19.89
C ALA A 145 -14.97 16.19 19.49
N ILE A 146 -14.75 14.91 19.21
CA ILE A 146 -13.47 14.36 18.74
C ILE A 146 -13.06 15.01 17.41
N PHE A 147 -14.00 15.16 16.47
CA PHE A 147 -13.73 15.83 15.20
C PHE A 147 -13.35 17.31 15.39
N ALA A 148 -14.05 18.03 16.28
CA ALA A 148 -13.73 19.42 16.61
C ALA A 148 -12.35 19.54 17.28
N VAL A 149 -12.04 18.68 18.27
CA VAL A 149 -10.72 18.65 18.92
C VAL A 149 -9.62 18.39 17.90
N ASN A 150 -9.82 17.46 16.96
CA ASN A 150 -8.85 17.19 15.88
C ASN A 150 -8.56 18.44 15.03
N ILE A 151 -9.58 19.19 14.60
CA ILE A 151 -9.39 20.44 13.84
C ILE A 151 -8.55 21.43 14.65
N THR A 152 -8.95 21.67 15.90
CA THR A 152 -8.26 22.64 16.76
C THR A 152 -6.83 22.20 17.09
N MET A 153 -6.53 20.90 17.12
CA MET A 153 -5.20 20.36 17.34
C MET A 153 -4.28 20.58 16.13
N ILE A 154 -4.79 20.38 14.91
CA ILE A 154 -4.07 20.66 13.66
C ILE A 154 -3.77 22.16 13.53
N GLN A 155 -4.72 23.04 13.88
CA GLN A 155 -4.56 24.50 13.86
C GLN A 155 -3.38 25.00 14.70
N VAL A 156 -3.20 24.44 15.89
CA VAL A 156 -2.10 24.82 16.80
C VAL A 156 -0.74 24.32 16.30
N GLY A 157 -0.71 23.28 15.46
CA GLY A 157 0.49 22.79 14.81
C GLY A 157 0.72 21.28 14.88
N PHE A 158 -0.26 20.48 15.31
CA PHE A 158 -0.14 19.02 15.30
C PHE A 158 0.02 18.49 13.87
N GLY A 159 0.93 17.54 13.68
CA GLY A 159 1.35 17.08 12.36
C GLY A 159 2.45 17.92 11.71
N LYS A 160 2.87 19.06 12.29
CA LYS A 160 4.13 19.73 11.90
C LYS A 160 5.28 19.12 12.71
N ASN A 161 6.52 19.29 12.24
CA ASN A 161 7.69 18.97 13.06
C ASN A 161 7.60 19.72 14.39
N MET A 162 7.97 19.06 15.49
CA MET A 162 7.84 19.64 16.83
C MET A 162 8.59 20.99 16.96
N TRP A 163 9.76 21.12 16.32
CA TRP A 163 10.55 22.35 16.29
C TRP A 163 10.02 23.43 15.32
N ASP A 164 9.07 23.11 14.46
CA ASP A 164 8.44 24.07 13.55
C ASP A 164 7.24 24.79 14.17
N VAL A 165 6.73 24.32 15.32
CA VAL A 165 5.60 24.91 16.06
C VAL A 165 6.06 26.18 16.81
N ILE A 166 5.46 27.33 16.50
CA ILE A 166 5.72 28.63 17.16
C ILE A 166 4.42 29.31 17.57
N PRO A 167 4.37 29.94 18.76
CA PRO A 167 5.36 29.89 19.86
C PRO A 167 5.60 28.47 20.40
N MET A 168 6.76 28.17 21.00
CA MET A 168 7.06 26.81 21.51
C MET A 168 6.07 26.37 22.60
N ASP A 169 5.42 27.30 23.31
CA ASP A 169 4.38 26.99 24.29
C ASP A 169 3.13 26.36 23.64
N ASN A 170 2.91 26.57 22.34
CA ASN A 170 1.85 25.88 21.60
C ASN A 170 2.05 24.35 21.57
N ILE A 171 3.28 23.85 21.80
CA ILE A 171 3.54 22.41 21.93
C ILE A 171 2.79 21.84 23.14
N THR A 172 2.80 22.56 24.26
CA THR A 172 2.02 22.18 25.45
C THR A 172 0.52 22.14 25.15
N ASP A 173 0.02 23.12 24.42
CA ASP A 173 -1.41 23.16 24.02
C ASP A 173 -1.78 22.02 23.07
N VAL A 174 -0.88 21.63 22.17
CA VAL A 174 -1.04 20.42 21.34
C VAL A 174 -1.19 19.18 22.21
N TYR A 175 -0.31 18.97 23.19
CA TYR A 175 -0.38 17.80 24.06
C TYR A 175 -1.59 17.81 24.99
N LYS A 176 -2.04 18.98 25.48
CA LYS A 176 -3.31 19.09 26.22
C LYS A 176 -4.52 18.66 25.38
N ARG A 177 -4.58 19.10 24.13
CA ARG A 177 -5.66 18.71 23.19
C ARG A 177 -5.58 17.23 22.81
N PHE A 178 -4.37 16.71 22.62
CA PHE A 178 -4.13 15.29 22.36
C PHE A 178 -4.57 14.42 23.55
N PHE A 179 -4.27 14.83 24.78
CA PHE A 179 -4.72 14.16 26.00
C PHE A 179 -6.26 14.08 26.05
N ALA A 180 -6.94 15.21 25.81
CA ALA A 180 -8.41 15.24 25.74
C ALA A 180 -8.94 14.33 24.62
N PHE A 181 -8.31 14.34 23.44
CA PHE A 181 -8.68 13.51 22.30
C PHE A 181 -8.66 12.02 22.65
N VAL A 182 -7.59 11.53 23.28
CA VAL A 182 -7.44 10.11 23.64
C VAL A 182 -8.55 9.67 24.60
N VAL A 183 -8.81 10.46 25.65
CA VAL A 183 -9.86 10.16 26.63
C VAL A 183 -11.25 10.13 26.00
N LEU A 184 -11.57 11.14 25.18
CA LEU A 184 -12.85 11.19 24.45
C LEU A 184 -13.01 9.99 23.51
N TYR A 185 -11.95 9.63 22.79
CA TYR A 185 -11.91 8.51 21.88
C TYR A 185 -12.22 7.17 22.58
N LYS A 186 -11.55 6.85 23.71
CA LYS A 186 -11.81 5.60 24.46
C LYS A 186 -13.24 5.53 25.00
N THR A 187 -13.74 6.66 25.49
CA THR A 187 -15.11 6.78 26.00
C THR A 187 -16.12 6.56 24.89
N GLN A 188 -15.90 7.17 23.72
CA GLN A 188 -16.80 7.06 22.58
C GLN A 188 -16.89 5.63 22.05
N ILE A 189 -15.75 4.96 21.85
CA ILE A 189 -15.71 3.60 21.32
C ILE A 189 -16.40 2.61 22.28
N SER A 190 -16.16 2.75 23.59
CA SER A 190 -16.84 1.92 24.59
C SER A 190 -18.37 2.13 24.55
N LEU A 191 -18.83 3.38 24.51
CA LEU A 191 -20.27 3.70 24.41
C LEU A 191 -20.91 3.19 23.11
N ALA A 192 -20.22 3.30 21.98
CA ALA A 192 -20.70 2.79 20.70
C ALA A 192 -20.88 1.26 20.74
N LYS A 193 -19.92 0.53 21.29
CA LYS A 193 -20.00 -0.94 21.47
C LYS A 193 -21.14 -1.33 22.40
N ILE A 194 -21.29 -0.63 23.53
CA ILE A 194 -22.39 -0.85 24.48
C ILE A 194 -23.75 -0.62 23.80
N SER A 195 -23.90 0.44 23.00
CA SER A 195 -25.12 0.72 22.25
C SER A 195 -25.48 -0.41 21.29
N VAL A 196 -24.50 -0.95 20.55
CA VAL A 196 -24.72 -2.10 19.67
C VAL A 196 -25.16 -3.35 20.45
N CYS A 197 -24.53 -3.66 21.57
CA CYS A 197 -24.93 -4.78 22.43
C CYS A 197 -26.35 -4.61 23.00
N LEU A 198 -26.71 -3.41 23.45
CA LEU A 198 -28.06 -3.09 23.92
C LEU A 198 -29.11 -3.23 22.81
N PHE A 199 -28.75 -2.85 21.58
CA PHE A 199 -29.59 -3.07 20.41
C PHE A 199 -29.77 -4.57 20.11
N LEU A 200 -28.71 -5.37 20.21
CA LEU A 200 -28.78 -6.83 20.03
C LEU A 200 -29.66 -7.52 21.08
N LEU A 201 -29.61 -7.08 22.35
CA LEU A 201 -30.50 -7.55 23.42
C LEU A 201 -31.98 -7.29 23.13
N ARG A 202 -32.30 -6.28 22.32
CA ARG A 202 -33.67 -5.97 21.90
C ARG A 202 -34.17 -6.92 20.81
N ILE A 203 -33.27 -7.43 19.97
CA ILE A 203 -33.59 -8.31 18.83
C ILE A 203 -33.74 -9.77 19.28
N PHE A 204 -32.76 -10.28 20.04
CA PHE A 204 -32.72 -11.69 20.42
C PHE A 204 -33.15 -11.88 21.87
N GLN A 205 -34.15 -12.74 22.10
CA GLN A 205 -34.74 -12.99 23.43
C GLN A 205 -34.21 -14.27 24.11
N THR A 206 -33.30 -15.02 23.47
CA THR A 206 -32.76 -16.29 24.00
C THR A 206 -31.99 -16.07 25.30
N PRO A 207 -32.20 -16.86 26.36
CA PRO A 207 -31.56 -16.65 27.67
C PRO A 207 -30.02 -16.71 27.60
N THR A 208 -29.46 -17.68 26.88
CA THR A 208 -28.00 -17.81 26.68
C THR A 208 -27.42 -16.56 26.03
N PHE A 209 -28.04 -16.08 24.95
CA PHE A 209 -27.62 -14.86 24.26
C PHE A 209 -27.68 -13.62 25.19
N ARG A 210 -28.72 -13.50 26.03
CA ARG A 210 -28.86 -12.39 26.96
C ARG A 210 -27.77 -12.39 28.02
N TYR A 211 -27.48 -13.54 28.64
CA TYR A 211 -26.39 -13.65 29.61
C TYR A 211 -25.05 -13.29 28.98
N THR A 212 -24.71 -13.87 27.81
CA THR A 212 -23.47 -13.56 27.10
C THR A 212 -23.38 -12.07 26.74
N THR A 213 -24.47 -11.47 26.25
CA THR A 213 -24.47 -10.05 25.88
C THR A 213 -24.33 -9.13 27.10
N TYR A 214 -25.00 -9.43 28.23
CA TYR A 214 -24.80 -8.67 29.48
C TYR A 214 -23.36 -8.78 29.99
N THR A 215 -22.74 -9.96 29.91
CA THR A 215 -21.32 -10.14 30.25
C THR A 215 -20.43 -9.28 29.35
N ILE A 216 -20.69 -9.22 28.04
CA ILE A 216 -19.92 -8.39 27.12
C ILE A 216 -20.14 -6.90 27.34
N ILE A 217 -21.36 -6.46 27.71
CA ILE A 217 -21.62 -5.07 28.09
C ILE A 217 -20.79 -4.71 29.33
N GLY A 218 -20.82 -5.56 30.37
CA GLY A 218 -20.03 -5.37 31.58
C GLY A 218 -18.52 -5.33 31.28
N LEU A 219 -18.04 -6.22 30.42
CA LEU A 219 -16.64 -6.26 29.98
C LEU A 219 -16.25 -5.00 29.20
N ASN A 220 -17.07 -4.52 28.26
CA ASN A 220 -16.80 -3.29 27.50
C ASN A 220 -16.80 -2.05 28.38
N ALA A 221 -17.70 -1.99 29.36
CA ALA A 221 -17.74 -0.91 30.35
C ALA A 221 -16.49 -0.93 31.23
N ALA A 222 -16.07 -2.11 31.72
CA ALA A 222 -14.86 -2.26 32.51
C ALA A 222 -13.61 -1.84 31.70
N ILE A 223 -13.47 -2.34 30.46
CA ILE A 223 -12.38 -1.95 29.54
C ILE A 223 -12.37 -0.45 29.31
N GLY A 224 -13.53 0.15 29.04
CA GLY A 224 -13.66 1.60 28.85
C GLY A 224 -13.18 2.40 30.07
N VAL A 225 -13.66 2.05 31.25
CA VAL A 225 -13.27 2.71 32.51
C VAL A 225 -11.78 2.51 32.79
N THR A 226 -11.26 1.29 32.65
CA THR A 226 -9.84 0.99 32.87
C THR A 226 -8.96 1.84 31.97
N TRP A 227 -9.22 1.88 30.66
CA TRP A 227 -8.36 2.64 29.74
C TRP A 227 -8.52 4.14 29.89
N VAL A 228 -9.72 4.65 30.20
CA VAL A 228 -9.90 6.07 30.53
C VAL A 228 -9.09 6.45 31.77
N LEU A 229 -9.09 5.62 32.82
CA LEU A 229 -8.29 5.86 34.02
C LEU A 229 -6.79 5.75 33.74
N VAL A 230 -6.37 4.73 32.97
CA VAL A 230 -4.97 4.55 32.59
C VAL A 230 -4.47 5.76 31.80
N ASP A 231 -5.22 6.25 30.81
CA ASP A 231 -4.81 7.41 30.00
C ASP A 231 -4.89 8.72 30.81
N SER A 232 -5.87 8.86 31.72
CA SER A 232 -6.04 10.06 32.54
C SER A 232 -4.99 10.18 33.65
N LEU A 233 -4.59 9.05 34.24
CA LEU A 233 -3.64 8.96 35.36
C LEU A 233 -2.29 8.38 34.93
N ARG A 234 -1.97 8.47 33.64
CA ARG A 234 -0.80 7.84 33.04
C ARG A 234 0.55 8.35 33.54
N CYS A 235 0.57 9.55 34.10
CA CYS A 235 1.78 10.22 34.58
C CYS A 235 1.58 10.66 36.03
N ASN A 236 2.64 10.56 36.83
CA ASN A 236 2.69 11.11 38.17
C ASN A 236 3.82 12.14 38.25
N PRO A 237 3.50 13.45 38.36
CA PRO A 237 2.17 14.08 38.40
C PRO A 237 1.47 14.15 37.02
N VAL A 238 0.14 14.31 36.99
CA VAL A 238 -0.67 14.23 35.76
C VAL A 238 -0.27 15.29 34.71
N HIS A 239 0.12 16.49 35.14
CA HIS A 239 0.51 17.56 34.21
C HIS A 239 1.76 17.26 33.38
N LEU A 240 2.56 16.28 33.81
CA LEU A 240 3.69 15.77 33.04
C LEU A 240 3.25 15.18 31.69
N ALA A 241 1.98 14.79 31.52
CA ALA A 241 1.46 14.31 30.24
C ALA A 241 1.50 15.37 29.12
N TRP A 242 1.47 16.66 29.47
CA TRP A 242 1.55 17.76 28.48
C TRP A 242 2.73 18.70 28.68
N ASP A 243 3.32 18.76 29.87
CA ASP A 243 4.54 19.55 30.15
C ASP A 243 5.82 18.70 30.02
N GLY A 244 5.72 17.37 29.99
CA GLY A 244 6.88 16.47 30.02
C GLY A 244 7.80 16.54 28.81
N TRP A 245 7.39 17.20 27.72
CA TRP A 245 8.27 17.45 26.57
C TRP A 245 9.43 18.41 26.90
N THR A 246 9.31 19.24 27.93
CA THR A 246 10.38 20.17 28.35
C THR A 246 11.52 19.46 29.07
N GLY A 247 11.25 18.30 29.69
CA GLY A 247 12.21 17.57 30.52
C GLY A 247 12.61 18.28 31.82
N GLU A 248 11.95 19.40 32.17
CA GLU A 248 12.26 20.23 33.35
C GLU A 248 11.58 19.69 34.61
N THR A 249 10.45 18.99 34.47
CA THR A 249 9.64 18.49 35.59
C THR A 249 9.98 17.02 35.91
N PRO A 250 10.42 16.71 37.15
CA PRO A 250 10.71 15.33 37.53
C PRO A 250 9.41 14.55 37.72
N GLY A 251 9.34 13.35 37.14
CA GLY A 251 8.24 12.43 37.32
C GLY A 251 8.36 11.21 36.42
N THR A 252 7.39 10.31 36.53
CA THR A 252 7.37 9.07 35.76
C THR A 252 6.04 8.92 35.04
N CYS A 253 6.08 8.40 33.82
CA CYS A 253 4.92 8.15 32.97
C CYS A 253 4.91 6.71 32.49
N ILE A 254 3.73 6.13 32.36
CA ILE A 254 3.53 4.85 31.66
C ILE A 254 3.82 5.06 30.17
N ASP A 255 4.56 4.13 29.57
CA ASP A 255 4.85 4.13 28.13
C ASP A 255 3.56 4.09 27.32
N PHE A 256 3.36 5.15 26.53
CA PHE A 256 2.18 5.31 25.66
C PHE A 256 2.05 4.21 24.63
N THR A 257 3.19 3.79 24.09
CA THR A 257 3.24 2.87 22.97
C THR A 257 2.77 1.50 23.43
N SER A 258 3.35 1.02 24.53
CA SER A 258 3.00 -0.25 25.15
C SER A 258 1.53 -0.27 25.60
N ALA A 259 1.06 0.79 26.27
CA ALA A 259 -0.34 0.93 26.69
C ALA A 259 -1.31 0.92 25.49
N THR A 260 -0.97 1.62 24.40
CA THR A 260 -1.80 1.70 23.20
C THR A 260 -1.91 0.36 22.47
N PHE A 261 -0.82 -0.41 22.39
CA PHE A 261 -0.85 -1.76 21.82
C PHE A 261 -1.71 -2.72 22.64
N ALA A 262 -1.54 -2.74 23.97
CA ALA A 262 -2.35 -3.58 24.85
C ALA A 262 -3.85 -3.27 24.68
N ASN A 263 -4.21 -1.99 24.66
CA ASN A 263 -5.59 -1.55 24.44
C ASN A 263 -6.13 -1.96 23.07
N ALA A 264 -5.30 -1.88 22.04
CA ALA A 264 -5.69 -2.26 20.70
C ALA A 264 -5.98 -3.77 20.58
N PHE A 265 -5.13 -4.63 21.13
CA PHE A 265 -5.36 -6.08 21.12
C PHE A 265 -6.64 -6.46 21.87
N VAL A 266 -6.86 -5.88 23.05
CA VAL A 266 -8.08 -6.10 23.84
C VAL A 266 -9.31 -5.66 23.06
N ASN A 267 -9.27 -4.50 22.41
CA ASN A 267 -10.39 -4.01 21.59
C ASN A 267 -10.71 -4.91 20.40
N ILE A 268 -9.70 -5.37 19.66
CA ILE A 268 -9.88 -6.28 18.50
C ILE A 268 -10.47 -7.62 18.97
N ALA A 269 -10.02 -8.15 20.10
CA ALA A 269 -10.54 -9.38 20.67
C ALA A 269 -12.03 -9.24 21.00
N VAL A 270 -12.43 -8.18 21.69
CA VAL A 270 -13.84 -7.92 22.04
C VAL A 270 -14.70 -7.73 20.79
N ASP A 271 -14.20 -7.01 19.78
CA ASP A 271 -14.93 -6.80 18.53
C ASP A 271 -15.14 -8.11 17.77
N THR A 272 -14.14 -8.99 17.78
CA THR A 272 -14.26 -10.34 17.19
C THR A 272 -15.35 -11.15 17.89
N VAL A 273 -15.39 -11.14 19.22
CA VAL A 273 -16.44 -11.84 19.99
C VAL A 273 -17.82 -11.24 19.70
N MET A 274 -17.93 -9.91 19.63
CA MET A 274 -19.19 -9.22 19.30
C MET A 274 -19.71 -9.56 17.90
N VAL A 275 -18.81 -9.81 16.93
CA VAL A 275 -19.17 -10.25 15.58
C VAL A 275 -19.61 -11.73 15.56
N LEU A 276 -18.91 -12.60 16.28
CA LEU A 276 -19.18 -14.05 16.29
C LEU A 276 -20.47 -14.41 17.03
N MET A 277 -20.80 -13.71 18.12
CA MET A 277 -21.95 -14.02 18.96
C MET A 277 -23.29 -14.07 18.19
N PRO A 278 -23.72 -13.03 17.45
CA PRO A 278 -24.97 -13.08 16.70
C PRO A 278 -24.92 -14.14 15.58
N VAL A 279 -23.78 -14.32 14.91
CA VAL A 279 -23.64 -15.30 13.82
C VAL A 279 -23.96 -16.71 14.29
N TYR A 280 -23.43 -17.10 15.44
CA TYR A 280 -23.68 -18.42 16.02
C TYR A 280 -25.19 -18.67 16.21
N GLU A 281 -25.91 -17.73 16.85
CA GLU A 281 -27.36 -17.86 17.06
C GLU A 281 -28.16 -17.90 15.75
N ILE A 282 -27.73 -17.13 14.73
CA ILE A 282 -28.39 -17.07 13.44
C ILE A 282 -28.20 -18.36 12.63
N THR A 283 -27.04 -19.01 12.73
CA THR A 283 -26.80 -20.31 12.07
C THR A 283 -27.66 -21.43 12.65
N LYS A 284 -28.11 -21.29 13.90
CA LYS A 284 -29.01 -22.24 14.56
C LYS A 284 -30.48 -22.07 14.16
N LEU A 285 -30.83 -20.95 13.51
CA LEU A 285 -32.21 -20.59 13.18
C LEU A 285 -32.51 -20.78 11.67
N ASN A 286 -33.48 -21.64 11.34
CA ASN A 286 -33.96 -21.86 9.97
C ASN A 286 -34.81 -20.68 9.46
N LEU A 287 -34.16 -19.56 9.12
CA LEU A 287 -34.82 -18.36 8.58
C LEU A 287 -34.85 -18.35 7.05
N SER A 288 -35.97 -17.90 6.47
CA SER A 288 -36.11 -17.66 5.03
C SER A 288 -35.10 -16.61 4.53
N GLY A 289 -34.57 -16.78 3.32
CA GLY A 289 -33.40 -16.03 2.81
C GLY A 289 -33.50 -14.50 2.88
N ARG A 290 -34.70 -13.91 2.82
CA ARG A 290 -34.92 -12.45 2.97
C ARG A 290 -34.68 -11.93 4.39
N LYS A 291 -34.97 -12.74 5.41
CA LYS A 291 -34.65 -12.45 6.82
C LYS A 291 -33.14 -12.64 7.07
N LYS A 292 -32.53 -13.61 6.38
CA LYS A 292 -31.08 -13.87 6.40
C LYS A 292 -30.23 -12.72 5.81
N LEU A 293 -30.76 -11.99 4.81
CA LEU A 293 -30.09 -10.82 4.22
C LEU A 293 -29.99 -9.63 5.19
N GLY A 294 -31.06 -9.31 5.94
CA GLY A 294 -31.01 -8.20 6.90
C GLY A 294 -30.06 -8.44 8.07
N VAL A 295 -29.97 -9.69 8.46
CA VAL A 295 -29.00 -10.19 9.42
C VAL A 295 -27.57 -10.16 8.86
N GLY A 296 -27.38 -10.50 7.58
CA GLY A 296 -26.09 -10.42 6.90
C GLY A 296 -25.53 -8.98 6.82
N VAL A 297 -26.40 -7.97 6.69
CA VAL A 297 -26.00 -6.55 6.74
C VAL A 297 -25.47 -6.17 8.12
N MET A 298 -26.12 -6.61 9.20
CA MET A 298 -25.63 -6.37 10.57
C MET A 298 -24.28 -7.04 10.84
N PHE A 299 -24.03 -8.22 10.25
CA PHE A 299 -22.75 -8.92 10.32
C PHE A 299 -21.63 -8.22 9.53
N ALA A 300 -21.91 -7.80 8.29
CA ALA A 300 -20.95 -7.09 7.46
C ALA A 300 -20.43 -5.80 8.13
N MET A 301 -21.29 -5.13 8.90
CA MET A 301 -20.95 -3.89 9.60
C MET A 301 -19.98 -4.10 10.77
N GLY A 302 -20.16 -5.17 11.57
CA GLY A 302 -19.20 -5.50 12.63
C GLY A 302 -17.82 -5.93 12.09
N LEU A 303 -17.81 -6.54 10.90
CA LEU A 303 -16.58 -6.88 10.19
C LEU A 303 -15.85 -5.63 9.67
N VAL A 304 -16.57 -4.61 9.20
CA VAL A 304 -15.95 -3.33 8.80
C VAL A 304 -15.25 -2.63 9.98
N LEU A 305 -15.87 -2.61 11.17
CA LEU A 305 -15.26 -2.01 12.36
C LEU A 305 -13.99 -2.74 12.80
N THR A 306 -13.99 -4.07 12.79
CA THR A 306 -12.79 -4.86 13.10
C THR A 306 -11.66 -4.61 12.11
N ILE A 307 -11.94 -4.50 10.81
CA ILE A 307 -10.93 -4.15 9.79
C ILE A 307 -10.32 -2.78 10.07
N VAL A 308 -11.14 -1.76 10.33
CA VAL A 308 -10.65 -0.40 10.60
C VAL A 308 -9.78 -0.36 11.86
N ALA A 309 -10.16 -1.10 12.91
CA ALA A 309 -9.36 -1.24 14.12
C ALA A 309 -8.00 -1.91 13.84
N ILE A 310 -7.95 -2.96 13.02
CA ILE A 310 -6.69 -3.61 12.61
C ILE A 310 -5.80 -2.65 11.83
N LEU A 311 -6.37 -1.92 10.86
CA LEU A 311 -5.63 -0.93 10.07
C LEU A 311 -4.99 0.15 10.96
N ARG A 312 -5.72 0.63 11.99
CA ARG A 312 -5.19 1.61 12.94
C ARG A 312 -3.94 1.09 13.66
N VAL A 313 -3.92 -0.19 14.06
CA VAL A 313 -2.78 -0.81 14.74
C VAL A 313 -1.59 -0.97 13.80
N VAL A 314 -1.82 -1.41 12.57
CA VAL A 314 -0.76 -1.57 11.56
C VAL A 314 -0.11 -0.21 11.27
N VAL A 315 -0.91 0.83 11.08
CA VAL A 315 -0.40 2.18 10.84
C VAL A 315 0.39 2.70 12.04
N PHE A 316 -0.08 2.46 13.27
CA PHE A 316 0.67 2.85 14.46
C PHE A 316 2.00 2.10 14.58
N TYR A 317 2.04 0.80 14.26
CA TYR A 317 3.27 0.01 14.29
C TYR A 317 4.33 0.51 13.31
N LEU A 318 3.92 0.88 12.09
CA LEU A 318 4.85 1.38 11.07
C LEU A 318 5.48 2.74 11.41
N ASN A 319 4.79 3.57 12.21
CA ASN A 319 5.21 4.93 12.55
C ASN A 319 5.76 5.04 14.00
N ARG A 320 6.05 3.93 14.70
CA ARG A 320 6.41 3.98 16.14
C ARG A 320 7.84 4.46 16.45
N TRP A 321 8.73 4.52 15.45
CA TRP A 321 10.17 4.75 15.64
C TRP A 321 10.58 6.13 15.12
N GLY A 322 10.32 7.18 15.91
CA GLY A 322 10.71 8.54 15.56
C GLY A 322 10.96 9.43 16.77
N LYS A 323 11.90 10.38 16.62
CA LYS A 323 12.15 11.47 17.59
C LYS A 323 11.09 12.60 17.50
N ASN A 324 10.18 12.53 16.52
CA ASN A 324 9.16 13.54 16.19
C ASN A 324 7.74 13.05 16.47
N PRO A 325 7.31 13.00 17.74
CA PRO A 325 6.02 12.44 18.13
C PRO A 325 4.82 13.13 17.45
N THR A 326 4.87 14.44 17.19
CA THR A 326 3.75 15.18 16.57
C THR A 326 3.43 14.75 15.14
N VAL A 327 4.43 14.34 14.37
CA VAL A 327 4.28 13.87 12.99
C VAL A 327 3.87 12.40 12.98
N GLU A 328 4.58 11.59 13.76
CA GLU A 328 4.37 10.14 13.82
C GLU A 328 3.00 9.75 14.43
N LEU A 329 2.47 10.57 15.33
CA LEU A 329 1.14 10.37 15.93
C LEU A 329 -0.01 10.91 15.06
N GLN A 330 0.27 11.66 13.99
CA GLN A 330 -0.78 12.21 13.14
C GLN A 330 -1.60 11.11 12.42
N PRO A 331 -0.99 10.07 11.83
CA PRO A 331 -1.73 8.97 11.22
C PRO A 331 -2.66 8.22 12.18
N ILE A 332 -2.24 7.95 13.43
CA ILE A 332 -3.08 7.24 14.41
C ILE A 332 -4.31 8.06 14.81
N VAL A 333 -4.17 9.37 15.01
CA VAL A 333 -5.29 10.28 15.29
C VAL A 333 -6.27 10.29 14.12
N HIS A 334 -5.74 10.39 12.89
CA HIS A 334 -6.56 10.40 11.68
C HIS A 334 -7.43 9.14 11.55
N TRP A 335 -6.85 7.95 11.72
CA TRP A 335 -7.61 6.69 11.71
C TRP A 335 -8.59 6.56 12.88
N SER A 336 -8.27 7.15 14.04
CA SER A 336 -9.19 7.18 15.19
C SER A 336 -10.45 8.00 14.90
N VAL A 337 -10.33 9.15 14.21
CA VAL A 337 -11.49 9.96 13.79
C VAL A 337 -12.39 9.18 12.82
N ILE A 338 -11.80 8.45 11.88
CA ILE A 338 -12.53 7.59 10.93
C ILE A 338 -13.26 6.48 11.67
N GLU A 339 -12.59 5.77 12.58
CA GLU A 339 -13.15 4.65 13.34
C GLU A 339 -14.37 5.07 14.16
N VAL A 340 -14.28 6.17 14.91
CA VAL A 340 -15.37 6.73 15.71
C VAL A 340 -16.59 7.07 14.84
N SER A 341 -16.35 7.65 13.66
CA SER A 341 -17.43 8.00 12.71
C SER A 341 -18.12 6.76 12.14
N ILE A 342 -17.33 5.76 11.74
CA ILE A 342 -17.85 4.48 11.22
C ILE A 342 -18.58 3.70 12.32
N ALA A 343 -18.15 3.78 13.59
CA ALA A 343 -18.82 3.13 14.71
C ALA A 343 -20.25 3.66 14.89
N VAL A 344 -20.44 4.99 14.83
CA VAL A 344 -21.79 5.58 14.88
C VAL A 344 -22.62 5.20 13.66
N LEU A 345 -22.03 5.30 12.46
CA LEU A 345 -22.69 4.88 11.21
C LEU A 345 -23.21 3.43 11.33
N CYS A 346 -22.37 2.52 11.85
CA CYS A 346 -22.73 1.12 12.03
C CYS A 346 -23.84 0.94 13.07
N ALA A 347 -23.82 1.65 14.19
CA ALA A 347 -24.89 1.55 15.18
C ALA A 347 -26.25 2.08 14.66
N CYS A 348 -26.26 3.03 13.72
CA CYS A 348 -27.48 3.65 13.20
C CYS A 348 -28.06 2.97 11.94
N LEU A 349 -27.26 2.21 11.19
CA LEU A 349 -27.66 1.50 9.97
C LEU A 349 -28.90 0.57 10.11
N PRO A 350 -29.06 -0.22 11.19
CA PRO A 350 -30.20 -1.14 11.31
C PRO A 350 -31.56 -0.42 11.34
N THR A 351 -31.61 0.79 11.90
CA THR A 351 -32.84 1.61 11.92
C THR A 351 -33.10 2.29 10.58
N GLY A 352 -32.05 2.64 9.83
CA GLY A 352 -32.17 3.19 8.48
C GLY A 352 -32.93 2.27 7.52
N ARG A 353 -32.78 0.94 7.67
CA ARG A 353 -33.57 -0.06 6.93
C ARG A 353 -35.07 0.04 7.21
N ALA A 354 -35.47 0.29 8.46
CA ALA A 354 -36.88 0.40 8.84
C ALA A 354 -37.54 1.64 8.21
N MET A 355 -36.82 2.76 8.13
CA MET A 355 -37.28 3.97 7.44
C MET A 355 -37.35 3.80 5.92
N LEU A 356 -36.32 3.20 5.30
CA LEU A 356 -36.33 2.93 3.85
C LEU A 356 -37.50 2.02 3.44
N ALA A 357 -37.84 1.04 4.28
CA ALA A 357 -38.99 0.17 4.05
C ALA A 357 -40.34 0.90 4.21
N HIS A 358 -40.39 2.01 4.96
CA HIS A 358 -41.61 2.77 5.20
C HIS A 358 -41.83 3.90 4.18
N PHE A 359 -40.80 4.67 3.83
CA PHE A 359 -40.88 5.77 2.86
C PHE A 359 -40.76 5.30 1.41
N PHE A 360 -40.06 4.20 1.16
CA PHE A 360 -39.92 3.59 -0.15
C PHE A 360 -40.30 2.10 -0.11
N PRO A 361 -41.57 1.78 0.20
CA PRO A 361 -42.03 0.39 0.32
C PRO A 361 -41.85 -0.39 -1.00
N SER A 362 -41.81 0.31 -2.14
CA SER A 362 -41.54 -0.23 -3.48
C SER A 362 -40.08 -0.65 -3.72
N LEU A 363 -39.10 -0.04 -3.03
CA LEU A 363 -37.67 -0.35 -3.16
C LEU A 363 -37.24 -1.56 -2.31
N LEU A 364 -38.04 -1.93 -1.30
CA LEU A 364 -37.76 -3.04 -0.36
C LEU A 364 -38.87 -4.11 -0.30
N GLY A 365 -39.96 -3.96 -1.06
CA GLY A 365 -40.99 -4.97 -1.23
C GLY A 365 -41.74 -5.35 0.05
N ALA A 366 -42.07 -4.38 0.91
CA ALA A 366 -42.88 -4.60 2.10
C ALA A 366 -44.36 -4.35 1.79
N SER A 367 -45.17 -5.42 1.78
CA SER A 367 -46.63 -5.33 1.68
C SER A 367 -47.20 -4.63 2.91
N SER A 368 -48.04 -3.62 2.68
CA SER A 368 -48.74 -2.85 3.70
C SER A 368 -49.85 -3.69 4.34
N ASP A 369 -49.66 -4.18 5.56
CA ASP A 369 -50.77 -4.62 6.41
C ASP A 369 -51.57 -3.40 6.85
N LYS A 370 -52.78 -3.23 6.30
CA LYS A 370 -53.75 -2.24 6.76
C LYS A 370 -54.41 -2.75 8.05
N SER A 371 -54.11 -2.11 9.18
CA SER A 371 -54.93 -2.22 10.38
C SER A 371 -56.34 -1.71 10.11
N TYR A 372 -57.34 -2.57 10.33
CA TYR A 372 -58.75 -2.23 10.28
C TYR A 372 -59.12 -1.40 11.53
N PRO A 373 -59.96 -0.35 11.43
CA PRO A 373 -60.47 0.35 12.60
C PRO A 373 -61.43 -0.55 13.39
N GLN A 374 -61.22 -0.70 14.70
CA GLN A 374 -62.21 -1.32 15.58
C GLN A 374 -63.46 -0.41 15.67
N PRO A 375 -64.68 -0.97 15.63
CA PRO A 375 -65.88 -0.20 15.89
C PRO A 375 -65.95 0.13 17.38
N THR A 376 -66.07 1.42 17.70
CA THR A 376 -66.44 1.92 19.01
C THR A 376 -67.90 1.58 19.31
N THR A 377 -68.15 0.75 20.33
CA THR A 377 -69.48 0.64 20.97
C THR A 377 -69.53 1.49 22.25
N PRO A 378 -70.65 2.20 22.52
CA PRO A 378 -70.76 3.14 23.63
C PRO A 378 -71.33 2.54 24.92
N SER A 379 -71.28 3.34 25.99
CA SER A 379 -71.86 3.17 27.35
C SER A 379 -70.94 2.45 28.35
N ALA A 380 -70.88 2.79 29.64
CA ALA A 380 -71.70 3.68 30.46
C ALA A 380 -70.85 4.26 31.62
N ARG A 381 -71.32 5.38 32.17
CA ARG A 381 -70.85 5.99 33.42
C ARG A 381 -70.96 5.02 34.60
N ALA A 382 -69.96 4.99 35.47
CA ALA A 382 -70.16 4.79 36.90
C ALA A 382 -69.02 5.43 37.71
N LEU A 383 -69.40 6.21 38.71
CA LEU A 383 -68.56 6.88 39.70
C LEU A 383 -67.85 5.87 40.63
N GLY A 384 -66.71 6.26 41.20
CA GLY A 384 -66.16 5.59 42.39
C GLY A 384 -64.79 6.10 42.78
N ALA A 385 -64.66 6.62 43.99
CA ALA A 385 -63.53 7.38 44.50
C ALA A 385 -62.42 6.54 45.18
N SER A 386 -61.30 7.23 45.39
CA SER A 386 -60.35 7.12 46.51
C SER A 386 -59.08 6.26 46.39
N ARG A 387 -57.96 6.96 46.67
CA ARG A 387 -56.70 6.61 47.40
C ARG A 387 -56.23 5.15 47.31
N GLN A 388 -54.97 4.88 46.99
CA GLN A 388 -53.83 5.01 47.90
C GLN A 388 -52.59 4.46 47.17
N GLY A 389 -51.44 5.09 47.39
CA GLY A 389 -50.20 4.71 46.74
C GLY A 389 -49.61 3.41 47.27
N GLN A 390 -48.97 2.65 46.38
CA GLN A 390 -47.76 1.90 46.73
C GLN A 390 -46.94 1.60 45.49
N ARG A 391 -45.68 2.04 45.56
CA ARG A 391 -44.60 1.79 44.62
C ARG A 391 -44.02 0.43 44.97
N SER A 392 -44.26 -0.62 44.17
CA SER A 392 -43.36 -1.78 44.10
C SER A 392 -43.57 -2.55 42.79
N GLN A 393 -42.52 -3.28 42.42
CA GLN A 393 -42.22 -3.83 41.11
C GLN A 393 -43.19 -4.93 40.67
N ILE A 394 -43.49 -5.00 39.37
CA ILE A 394 -44.07 -6.19 38.74
C ILE A 394 -43.14 -6.63 37.61
N ALA A 395 -42.40 -7.69 37.89
CA ALA A 395 -41.87 -8.60 36.89
C ALA A 395 -43.02 -9.08 36.02
N LYS A 396 -42.98 -8.81 34.71
CA LYS A 396 -43.85 -9.50 33.75
C LYS A 396 -43.28 -10.90 33.50
N THR A 397 -43.64 -11.82 34.37
CA THR A 397 -43.69 -13.25 34.04
C THR A 397 -44.98 -13.47 33.26
N MET A 398 -44.89 -13.87 31.98
CA MET A 398 -46.05 -14.46 31.29
C MET A 398 -46.27 -15.86 31.86
N SER A 399 -47.15 -15.97 32.86
CA SER A 399 -47.77 -17.24 33.23
C SER A 399 -48.93 -17.51 32.29
N TYR A 400 -48.87 -18.58 31.50
CA TYR A 400 -50.07 -19.15 30.91
C TYR A 400 -50.75 -19.98 31.99
N SER A 401 -51.83 -19.46 32.58
CA SER A 401 -52.79 -20.28 33.31
C SER A 401 -53.77 -20.85 32.28
N VAL A 402 -53.71 -22.15 32.07
CA VAL A 402 -54.80 -22.89 31.41
C VAL A 402 -55.84 -23.13 32.49
N ASP A 403 -56.97 -22.43 32.39
CA ASP A 403 -58.12 -22.71 33.23
C ASP A 403 -58.81 -23.97 32.68
N TYR A 404 -58.69 -25.08 33.41
CA TYR A 404 -59.44 -26.30 33.12
C TYR A 404 -60.81 -26.18 33.77
N GLN A 405 -61.82 -25.80 32.99
CA GLN A 405 -63.20 -26.21 33.30
C GLN A 405 -63.47 -27.56 32.62
N THR A 406 -63.20 -28.63 33.36
CA THR A 406 -63.69 -29.98 33.05
C THR A 406 -65.08 -30.20 33.64
N LYS A 407 -66.09 -30.40 32.79
CA LYS A 407 -67.13 -31.45 32.93
C LYS A 407 -67.93 -31.56 31.61
N PRO A 408 -68.52 -32.73 31.28
CA PRO A 408 -68.11 -33.48 30.10
C PRO A 408 -69.26 -33.86 29.17
N GLN A 409 -69.04 -33.95 27.85
CA GLN A 409 -69.65 -35.01 27.03
C GLN A 409 -69.00 -35.13 25.64
N ASN A 410 -68.81 -36.39 25.24
CA ASN A 410 -68.29 -36.92 23.97
C ASN A 410 -68.63 -36.06 22.73
N ARG A 411 -67.65 -35.57 21.97
CA ARG A 411 -66.81 -36.25 20.96
C ARG A 411 -67.59 -36.67 19.71
N GLU A 412 -67.84 -35.71 18.83
CA GLU A 412 -67.23 -35.61 17.48
C GLU A 412 -67.60 -34.24 16.88
N SER A 413 -66.61 -33.36 16.66
CA SER A 413 -66.80 -32.09 15.96
C SER A 413 -65.59 -31.81 15.10
N ASN A 414 -65.76 -32.06 13.80
CA ASN A 414 -65.03 -31.38 12.75
C ASN A 414 -65.50 -29.92 12.73
N SER A 415 -64.77 -28.99 13.36
CA SER A 415 -65.05 -27.56 13.22
C SER A 415 -64.45 -27.04 11.92
N PHE A 416 -65.31 -27.07 10.91
CA PHE A 416 -65.17 -26.40 9.62
C PHE A 416 -65.11 -24.88 9.84
N VAL A 417 -64.05 -24.21 9.38
CA VAL A 417 -64.06 -22.75 9.21
C VAL A 417 -64.80 -22.45 7.91
N ARG A 418 -66.04 -21.98 8.01
CA ARG A 418 -66.84 -21.50 6.88
C ARG A 418 -66.25 -20.16 6.41
N LEU A 419 -65.71 -20.13 5.19
CA LEU A 419 -65.43 -18.88 4.50
C LEU A 419 -66.77 -18.21 4.17
N VAL A 420 -66.95 -17.01 4.71
CA VAL A 420 -68.09 -16.14 4.46
C VAL A 420 -67.87 -15.48 3.10
N GLU A 421 -68.85 -15.64 2.22
CA GLU A 421 -68.97 -14.90 0.97
C GLU A 421 -69.28 -13.43 1.32
N LEU A 422 -68.48 -12.50 0.82
CA LEU A 422 -68.74 -11.07 1.00
C LEU A 422 -69.83 -10.65 0.02
N ASP A 423 -71.04 -10.44 0.52
CA ASP A 423 -72.13 -9.83 -0.23
C ASP A 423 -71.72 -8.43 -0.72
N PRO A 424 -71.94 -8.09 -2.01
CA PRO A 424 -71.77 -6.73 -2.49
C PRO A 424 -72.84 -5.82 -1.86
N LEU A 425 -72.40 -4.64 -1.46
CA LEU A 425 -73.22 -3.60 -0.82
C LEU A 425 -74.53 -3.37 -1.60
N LYS A 426 -75.67 -3.65 -0.93
CA LYS A 426 -76.99 -3.16 -1.32
C LYS A 426 -77.07 -1.66 -1.07
N GLU A 427 -77.02 -0.85 -2.12
CA GLU A 427 -77.75 0.42 -2.13
C GLU A 427 -79.21 0.14 -2.53
N GLY A 428 -80.13 0.60 -1.69
CA GLY A 428 -81.56 0.44 -1.92
C GLY A 428 -82.05 1.33 -3.05
N GLY A 429 -82.81 0.75 -3.97
CA GLY A 429 -83.53 1.47 -5.02
C GLY A 429 -84.25 0.51 -5.94
N SER A 430 -85.55 0.34 -5.73
CA SER A 430 -86.47 -0.37 -6.62
C SER A 430 -86.36 0.15 -8.06
N THR A 431 -86.14 -0.71 -9.06
CA THR A 431 -86.84 -0.69 -10.37
C THR A 431 -86.41 -1.84 -11.28
N THR A 432 -87.41 -2.64 -11.67
CA THR A 432 -87.61 -3.36 -12.94
C THR A 432 -86.43 -3.72 -13.84
N VAL A 433 -86.27 -5.03 -14.05
CA VAL A 433 -85.40 -5.69 -15.03
C VAL A 433 -85.84 -5.34 -16.46
N HIS A 434 -84.97 -4.66 -17.22
CA HIS A 434 -85.00 -4.67 -18.68
C HIS A 434 -83.86 -5.57 -19.19
N HIS A 435 -84.20 -6.53 -20.05
CA HIS A 435 -83.25 -7.31 -20.82
C HIS A 435 -82.48 -6.41 -21.80
N HIS A 436 -81.16 -6.37 -21.68
CA HIS A 436 -80.27 -5.94 -22.76
C HIS A 436 -79.24 -7.04 -23.06
N GLY A 437 -79.12 -7.36 -24.35
CA GLY A 437 -78.14 -8.30 -24.91
C GLY A 437 -76.69 -7.83 -24.77
N PRO A 438 -75.73 -8.58 -25.34
CA PRO A 438 -74.32 -8.50 -24.97
C PRO A 438 -73.69 -7.19 -25.44
N PRO A 439 -72.90 -6.48 -24.60
CA PRO A 439 -72.11 -5.36 -25.08
C PRO A 439 -70.88 -5.90 -25.80
N GLY A 440 -70.92 -5.88 -27.13
CA GLY A 440 -69.74 -6.01 -27.97
C GLY A 440 -68.87 -4.77 -27.86
N GLY A 441 -67.83 -4.84 -27.03
CA GLY A 441 -66.82 -3.77 -26.93
C GLY A 441 -65.55 -4.29 -26.27
N ARG A 442 -64.59 -4.77 -27.06
CA ARG A 442 -63.21 -5.02 -26.57
C ARG A 442 -62.60 -3.67 -26.18
N GLU A 443 -62.50 -3.37 -24.88
CA GLU A 443 -61.64 -2.28 -24.40
C GLU A 443 -60.22 -2.50 -24.95
N LYS A 444 -59.71 -1.53 -25.72
CA LYS A 444 -58.34 -1.57 -26.23
C LYS A 444 -57.39 -1.31 -25.07
N ILE A 445 -56.61 -2.32 -24.70
CA ILE A 445 -55.52 -2.20 -23.72
C ILE A 445 -54.59 -1.07 -24.16
N ARG A 446 -54.50 0.00 -23.37
CA ARG A 446 -53.67 1.18 -23.67
C ARG A 446 -52.25 0.94 -23.16
N TRP A 447 -51.41 0.36 -24.02
CA TRP A 447 -49.98 0.14 -23.76
C TRP A 447 -49.22 1.48 -23.69
N SER A 448 -48.37 1.65 -22.67
CA SER A 448 -47.48 2.81 -22.54
C SER A 448 -46.02 2.37 -22.34
N LEU A 449 -45.09 3.01 -23.05
CA LEU A 449 -43.65 2.84 -22.81
C LEU A 449 -43.21 3.19 -21.39
N TRP A 450 -43.99 4.03 -20.70
CA TRP A 450 -43.73 4.40 -19.30
C TRP A 450 -43.82 3.22 -18.34
N ASP A 451 -44.54 2.16 -18.70
CA ASP A 451 -44.64 0.93 -17.92
C ASP A 451 -43.29 0.21 -17.81
N TRP A 452 -42.32 0.52 -18.68
CA TRP A 452 -40.95 -0.03 -18.68
C TRP A 452 -39.86 1.00 -18.35
N SER A 453 -40.23 2.13 -17.74
CA SER A 453 -39.32 3.27 -17.51
C SER A 453 -38.10 2.92 -16.64
N TRP A 454 -38.27 2.11 -15.60
CA TRP A 454 -37.17 1.69 -14.71
C TRP A 454 -36.19 0.75 -15.42
N GLU A 455 -36.69 -0.14 -16.27
CA GLU A 455 -35.89 -1.06 -17.06
C GLU A 455 -35.15 -0.34 -18.18
N LEU A 456 -35.77 0.67 -18.80
CA LEU A 456 -35.12 1.58 -19.75
C LEU A 456 -33.99 2.37 -19.09
N ALA A 457 -34.19 2.86 -17.86
CA ALA A 457 -33.13 3.53 -17.09
C ALA A 457 -31.96 2.56 -16.78
N ALA A 458 -32.25 1.33 -16.36
CA ALA A 458 -31.23 0.31 -16.15
C ALA A 458 -30.48 -0.06 -17.45
N CYS A 459 -31.19 -0.15 -18.57
CA CYS A 459 -30.61 -0.36 -19.89
C CYS A 459 -29.65 0.78 -20.28
N LEU A 460 -30.04 2.04 -20.04
CA LEU A 460 -29.19 3.20 -20.27
C LEU A 460 -27.93 3.19 -19.40
N VAL A 461 -28.06 2.84 -18.11
CA VAL A 461 -26.90 2.70 -17.21
C VAL A 461 -25.93 1.63 -17.69
N ALA A 462 -26.42 0.49 -18.18
CA ALA A 462 -25.58 -0.56 -18.75
C ALA A 462 -24.80 -0.08 -20.00
N ILE A 463 -25.45 0.71 -20.88
CA ILE A 463 -24.80 1.29 -22.07
C ILE A 463 -23.73 2.33 -21.68
N LEU A 464 -24.07 3.25 -20.77
CA LEU A 464 -23.16 4.30 -20.32
C LEU A 464 -21.92 3.74 -19.62
N THR A 465 -22.10 2.70 -18.80
CA THR A 465 -21.00 2.04 -18.11
C THR A 465 -20.11 1.24 -19.07
N LEU A 466 -20.67 0.55 -20.07
CA LEU A 466 -19.90 -0.10 -21.13
C LEU A 466 -19.08 0.92 -21.94
N ALA A 467 -19.69 2.03 -22.34
CA ALA A 467 -19.01 3.13 -23.03
C ALA A 467 -17.89 3.71 -22.15
N GLY A 468 -18.15 3.91 -20.86
CA GLY A 468 -17.15 4.36 -19.89
C GLY A 468 -15.94 3.42 -19.81
N ILE A 469 -16.16 2.11 -19.77
CA ILE A 469 -15.07 1.11 -19.79
C ILE A 469 -14.23 1.24 -21.07
N ILE A 470 -14.88 1.33 -22.23
CA ILE A 470 -14.18 1.46 -23.52
C ILE A 470 -13.36 2.75 -23.61
N VAL A 471 -13.91 3.88 -23.13
CA VAL A 471 -13.22 5.18 -23.11
C VAL A 471 -12.01 5.14 -22.20
N VAL A 472 -12.16 4.64 -20.96
CA VAL A 472 -11.05 4.51 -20.01
C VAL A 472 -9.94 3.63 -20.59
N LEU A 473 -10.31 2.50 -21.20
CA LEU A 473 -9.35 1.63 -21.89
C LEU A 473 -8.63 2.39 -23.03
N ARG A 474 -9.35 3.05 -23.95
CA ARG A 474 -8.73 3.83 -25.03
C ARG A 474 -7.78 4.92 -24.52
N MET A 475 -8.11 5.59 -23.43
CA MET A 475 -7.30 6.68 -22.89
C MET A 475 -5.94 6.23 -22.33
N TYR A 476 -5.86 5.00 -21.85
CA TYR A 476 -4.68 4.45 -21.16
C TYR A 476 -3.92 3.39 -21.98
N ASP A 477 -4.33 3.11 -23.22
CA ASP A 477 -3.59 2.21 -24.12
C ASP A 477 -2.21 2.79 -24.48
N GLY A 478 -1.15 2.03 -24.22
CA GLY A 478 0.22 2.44 -24.51
C GLY A 478 0.79 3.51 -23.58
N LYS A 479 0.09 3.87 -22.50
CA LYS A 479 0.56 4.84 -21.51
C LYS A 479 1.17 4.15 -20.28
N THR A 480 1.99 4.90 -19.55
CA THR A 480 2.54 4.45 -18.27
C THR A 480 1.42 4.30 -17.24
N GLN A 481 1.57 3.34 -16.34
CA GLN A 481 0.60 3.13 -15.27
C GLN A 481 0.43 4.41 -14.43
N PRO A 482 -0.78 4.98 -14.33
CA PRO A 482 -0.99 6.17 -13.51
C PRO A 482 -0.83 5.82 -12.04
N ASN A 483 -0.05 6.62 -11.31
CA ASN A 483 0.10 6.50 -9.86
C ASN A 483 -0.81 7.53 -9.18
N TRP A 484 -2.03 7.12 -8.82
CA TRP A 484 -2.98 8.01 -8.15
C TRP A 484 -2.70 8.08 -6.65
N PRO A 485 -2.78 9.28 -6.02
CA PRO A 485 -2.37 9.52 -4.63
C PRO A 485 -3.19 8.73 -3.57
N ALA A 486 -4.31 8.11 -3.97
CA ALA A 486 -5.18 7.31 -3.10
C ALA A 486 -4.94 5.78 -3.20
N GLY A 487 -3.91 5.33 -3.91
CA GLY A 487 -3.62 3.89 -4.07
C GLY A 487 -4.64 3.11 -4.92
N ILE A 488 -5.51 3.83 -5.64
CA ILE A 488 -6.47 3.24 -6.57
C ILE A 488 -5.71 2.81 -7.83
N ASN A 489 -5.95 1.59 -8.30
CA ASN A 489 -5.37 1.07 -9.55
C ASN A 489 -6.40 1.10 -10.68
N LEU A 490 -5.94 1.15 -11.94
CA LEU A 490 -6.82 1.11 -13.12
C LEU A 490 -7.79 -0.09 -13.10
N ASN A 491 -7.31 -1.24 -12.61
CA ASN A 491 -8.13 -2.44 -12.40
C ASN A 491 -9.32 -2.22 -11.46
N ALA A 492 -9.19 -1.37 -10.44
CA ALA A 492 -10.26 -1.08 -9.50
C ALA A 492 -11.39 -0.27 -10.14
N ILE A 493 -11.06 0.69 -11.01
CA ILE A 493 -12.05 1.48 -11.76
C ILE A 493 -12.82 0.58 -12.73
N ILE A 494 -12.11 -0.27 -13.48
CA ILE A 494 -12.77 -1.20 -14.43
C ILE A 494 -13.63 -2.23 -13.68
N ALA A 495 -13.17 -2.75 -12.54
CA ALA A 495 -13.96 -3.68 -11.73
C ALA A 495 -15.25 -3.02 -11.22
N LEU A 496 -15.20 -1.75 -10.79
CA LEU A 496 -16.37 -1.00 -10.36
C LEU A 496 -17.37 -0.79 -11.51
N LEU A 497 -16.90 -0.28 -12.65
CA LEU A 497 -17.75 -0.03 -13.82
C LEU A 497 -18.35 -1.33 -14.36
N THR A 498 -17.59 -2.42 -14.37
CA THR A 498 -18.05 -3.75 -14.79
C THR A 498 -19.12 -4.30 -13.86
N THR A 499 -18.95 -4.10 -12.55
CA THR A 499 -19.94 -4.53 -11.55
C THR A 499 -21.25 -3.77 -11.72
N LEU A 500 -21.18 -2.46 -11.95
CA LEU A 500 -22.35 -1.62 -12.21
C LEU A 500 -23.05 -2.01 -13.52
N MET A 501 -22.28 -2.21 -14.60
CA MET A 501 -22.79 -2.70 -15.89
C MET A 501 -23.51 -4.05 -15.74
N LYS A 502 -22.90 -5.02 -15.05
CA LYS A 502 -23.48 -6.35 -14.83
C LYS A 502 -24.76 -6.30 -14.00
N ALA A 503 -24.79 -5.47 -12.95
CA ALA A 503 -25.98 -5.29 -12.11
C ALA A 503 -27.13 -4.66 -12.90
N ALA A 504 -26.85 -3.58 -13.65
CA ALA A 504 -27.82 -2.90 -14.49
C ALA A 504 -28.34 -3.79 -15.63
N MET A 505 -27.47 -4.63 -16.21
CA MET A 505 -27.87 -5.62 -17.20
C MET A 505 -28.81 -6.69 -16.61
N ALA A 506 -28.49 -7.21 -15.42
CA ALA A 506 -29.28 -8.26 -14.79
C ALA A 506 -30.68 -7.79 -14.39
N THR A 507 -30.86 -6.52 -13.99
CA THR A 507 -32.17 -6.01 -13.53
C THR A 507 -33.22 -6.00 -14.63
N TYR A 508 -32.94 -5.44 -15.81
CA TYR A 508 -33.96 -5.43 -16.87
C TYR A 508 -34.16 -6.80 -17.53
N ILE A 509 -33.14 -7.67 -17.55
CA ILE A 509 -33.32 -9.07 -18.01
C ILE A 509 -34.25 -9.83 -17.06
N ALA A 510 -34.07 -9.68 -15.74
CA ALA A 510 -34.89 -10.34 -14.73
C ALA A 510 -36.37 -9.95 -14.85
N GLU A 511 -36.67 -8.67 -15.06
CA GLU A 511 -38.05 -8.20 -15.25
C GLU A 511 -38.62 -8.63 -16.61
N ALA A 512 -37.82 -8.64 -17.68
CA ALA A 512 -38.23 -9.17 -18.99
C ALA A 512 -38.56 -10.67 -18.92
N LEU A 513 -37.72 -11.49 -18.28
CA LEU A 513 -37.99 -12.91 -18.02
C LEU A 513 -39.25 -13.10 -17.15
N SER A 514 -39.43 -12.27 -16.14
CA SER A 514 -40.61 -12.30 -15.28
C SER A 514 -41.90 -11.97 -16.03
N GLN A 515 -41.84 -11.08 -17.02
CA GLN A 515 -42.99 -10.81 -17.89
C GLN A 515 -43.28 -11.97 -18.86
N LEU A 516 -42.25 -12.58 -19.45
CA LEU A 516 -42.40 -13.73 -20.35
C LEU A 516 -43.04 -14.94 -19.67
N LYS A 517 -42.92 -15.07 -18.35
CA LYS A 517 -43.65 -16.05 -17.54
C LYS A 517 -45.15 -16.01 -17.81
N TRP A 518 -45.75 -14.83 -17.86
CA TRP A 518 -47.18 -14.67 -18.11
C TRP A 518 -47.57 -14.98 -19.55
N THR A 519 -46.66 -14.68 -20.48
CA THR A 519 -46.84 -15.07 -21.89
C THR A 519 -46.76 -16.59 -22.07
N TRP A 520 -45.91 -17.28 -21.30
CA TRP A 520 -45.73 -18.74 -21.35
C TRP A 520 -47.03 -19.51 -21.05
N PHE A 521 -47.81 -19.04 -20.08
CA PHE A 521 -49.06 -19.68 -19.65
C PHE A 521 -50.29 -19.27 -20.46
N LYS A 522 -50.15 -18.55 -21.58
CA LYS A 522 -51.27 -18.35 -22.53
C LYS A 522 -51.73 -19.65 -23.19
N GLU A 523 -50.81 -20.60 -23.29
CA GLU A 523 -51.08 -21.98 -23.70
C GLU A 523 -51.08 -22.88 -22.45
N THR A 524 -51.75 -24.02 -22.54
CA THR A 524 -51.78 -25.01 -21.46
C THR A 524 -50.38 -25.60 -21.24
N ARG A 525 -49.77 -25.30 -20.07
CA ARG A 525 -48.40 -25.73 -19.69
C ARG A 525 -48.39 -26.30 -18.28
N LYS A 526 -47.30 -26.97 -17.88
CA LYS A 526 -47.19 -27.57 -16.53
C LYS A 526 -46.99 -26.48 -15.48
N LEU A 527 -47.59 -26.66 -14.30
CA LEU A 527 -47.46 -25.69 -13.21
C LEU A 527 -46.01 -25.61 -12.68
N SER A 528 -45.25 -26.72 -12.75
CA SER A 528 -43.82 -26.75 -12.42
C SER A 528 -42.97 -25.74 -13.21
N ASP A 529 -43.42 -25.32 -14.40
CA ASP A 529 -42.69 -24.38 -15.24
C ASP A 529 -42.70 -22.98 -14.62
N LEU A 530 -43.70 -22.67 -13.79
CA LEU A 530 -43.83 -21.39 -13.09
C LEU A 530 -42.69 -21.18 -12.09
N SER A 531 -42.34 -22.21 -11.32
CA SER A 531 -41.24 -22.14 -10.35
C SER A 531 -39.89 -22.14 -11.05
N ALA A 532 -39.74 -22.85 -12.17
CA ALA A 532 -38.52 -22.82 -12.98
C ALA A 532 -38.26 -21.43 -13.59
N LEU A 533 -39.29 -20.78 -14.16
CA LEU A 533 -39.21 -19.43 -14.71
C LEU A 533 -38.95 -18.36 -13.63
N ASP A 534 -39.58 -18.50 -12.46
CA ASP A 534 -39.35 -17.58 -11.32
C ASP A 534 -37.96 -17.79 -10.69
N SER A 535 -37.43 -19.01 -10.70
CA SER A 535 -36.04 -19.29 -10.30
C SER A 535 -35.06 -18.67 -11.30
N ALA A 536 -35.35 -18.74 -12.60
CA ALA A 536 -34.49 -18.21 -13.65
C ALA A 536 -34.34 -16.69 -13.61
N SER A 537 -35.42 -15.95 -13.36
CA SER A 537 -35.35 -14.49 -13.24
C SER A 537 -34.57 -14.00 -12.01
N ARG A 538 -34.32 -14.85 -11.02
CA ARG A 538 -33.59 -14.50 -9.78
C ARG A 538 -32.08 -14.62 -9.87
N GLY A 539 -31.53 -15.23 -10.93
CA GLY A 539 -30.08 -15.32 -11.10
C GLY A 539 -29.59 -16.40 -12.07
N ALA A 540 -28.28 -16.42 -12.27
CA ALA A 540 -27.62 -17.30 -13.25
C ALA A 540 -27.86 -18.79 -12.98
N TRP A 541 -27.95 -19.22 -11.71
CA TRP A 541 -28.16 -20.63 -11.37
C TRP A 541 -29.54 -21.14 -11.80
N GLY A 542 -30.61 -20.40 -11.51
CA GLY A 542 -31.95 -20.76 -11.97
C GLY A 542 -32.05 -20.71 -13.50
N SER A 543 -31.36 -19.75 -14.14
CA SER A 543 -31.28 -19.66 -15.59
C SER A 543 -30.56 -20.86 -16.21
N ALA A 544 -29.50 -21.36 -15.58
CA ALA A 544 -28.79 -22.57 -16.03
C ALA A 544 -29.68 -23.81 -15.92
N GLN A 545 -30.39 -23.98 -14.81
CA GLN A 545 -31.37 -25.07 -14.65
C GLN A 545 -32.45 -25.02 -15.72
N LEU A 546 -32.95 -23.82 -16.05
CA LEU A 546 -33.94 -23.62 -17.10
C LEU A 546 -33.40 -23.99 -18.49
N LEU A 547 -32.14 -23.65 -18.82
CA LEU A 547 -31.52 -24.03 -20.10
C LEU A 547 -31.33 -25.54 -20.26
N VAL A 548 -31.07 -26.27 -19.18
CA VAL A 548 -30.97 -27.74 -19.21
C VAL A 548 -32.34 -28.38 -19.43
N GLN A 549 -33.39 -27.76 -18.92
CA GLN A 549 -34.75 -28.30 -18.97
C GLN A 549 -35.50 -27.97 -20.29
N TYR A 550 -35.15 -26.86 -20.96
CA TYR A 550 -35.84 -26.41 -22.18
C TYR A 550 -34.87 -26.16 -23.34
N VAL A 551 -35.18 -26.74 -24.50
CA VAL A 551 -34.46 -26.61 -25.79
C VAL A 551 -34.52 -25.16 -26.31
N PRO A 552 -33.48 -24.62 -27.00
CA PRO A 552 -33.29 -23.18 -27.31
C PRO A 552 -34.29 -22.50 -28.27
N ARG A 553 -35.50 -23.02 -28.43
CA ARG A 553 -36.50 -22.48 -29.39
C ARG A 553 -37.37 -21.35 -28.83
N HIS A 554 -37.24 -20.99 -27.56
CA HIS A 554 -38.12 -20.02 -26.89
C HIS A 554 -37.41 -18.72 -26.52
N LEU A 555 -38.13 -17.59 -26.53
CA LEU A 555 -37.55 -16.29 -26.14
C LEU A 555 -36.93 -16.31 -24.73
N VAL A 556 -37.52 -17.11 -23.83
CA VAL A 556 -37.04 -17.35 -22.46
C VAL A 556 -35.61 -17.91 -22.43
N SER A 557 -35.24 -18.81 -23.35
CA SER A 557 -33.90 -19.40 -23.37
C SER A 557 -32.82 -18.38 -23.74
N LEU A 558 -33.15 -17.34 -24.53
CA LEU A 558 -32.22 -16.26 -24.84
C LEU A 558 -31.89 -15.42 -23.60
N GLY A 559 -32.90 -15.04 -22.81
CA GLY A 559 -32.70 -14.31 -21.55
C GLY A 559 -31.91 -15.12 -20.52
N ALA A 560 -32.21 -16.42 -20.39
CA ALA A 560 -31.48 -17.33 -19.51
C ALA A 560 -30.02 -17.53 -19.95
N PHE A 561 -29.76 -17.65 -21.26
CA PHE A 561 -28.41 -17.75 -21.83
C PHE A 561 -27.57 -16.52 -21.46
N VAL A 562 -28.09 -15.32 -21.70
CA VAL A 562 -27.37 -14.07 -21.39
C VAL A 562 -27.07 -13.96 -19.88
N LEU A 563 -28.01 -14.33 -19.01
CA LEU A 563 -27.84 -14.26 -17.55
C LEU A 563 -26.78 -15.24 -17.02
N VAL A 564 -26.67 -16.43 -17.64
CA VAL A 564 -25.63 -17.42 -17.31
C VAL A 564 -24.25 -16.92 -17.72
N PHE A 565 -24.09 -16.47 -18.97
CA PHE A 565 -22.81 -15.98 -19.47
C PHE A 565 -22.39 -14.64 -18.87
N ALA A 566 -23.32 -13.87 -18.30
CA ALA A 566 -23.02 -12.69 -17.49
C ALA A 566 -22.11 -12.99 -16.28
N ALA A 567 -22.08 -14.24 -15.79
CA ALA A 567 -21.16 -14.65 -14.74
C ALA A 567 -19.69 -14.53 -15.18
N ALA A 568 -19.39 -14.78 -16.46
CA ALA A 568 -18.03 -14.78 -17.02
C ALA A 568 -17.46 -13.37 -17.30
N ILE A 569 -18.28 -12.31 -17.22
CA ILE A 569 -17.83 -10.92 -17.44
C ILE A 569 -16.69 -10.54 -16.47
N GLY A 570 -16.73 -11.00 -15.21
CA GLY A 570 -15.70 -10.71 -14.20
C GLY A 570 -14.30 -11.18 -14.59
N PRO A 571 -14.06 -12.48 -14.81
CA PRO A 571 -12.73 -12.98 -15.20
C PRO A 571 -12.25 -12.43 -16.55
N PHE A 572 -13.15 -12.19 -17.52
CA PHE A 572 -12.76 -11.64 -18.83
C PHE A 572 -12.30 -10.19 -18.74
N THR A 573 -13.00 -9.35 -17.96
CA THR A 573 -12.61 -7.94 -17.78
C THR A 573 -11.29 -7.78 -17.02
N GLN A 574 -10.92 -8.73 -16.17
CA GLN A 574 -9.60 -8.77 -15.52
C GLN A 574 -8.45 -9.06 -16.50
N GLN A 575 -8.69 -9.81 -17.58
CA GLN A 575 -7.68 -10.17 -18.59
C GLN A 575 -7.46 -9.09 -19.66
N VAL A 576 -8.24 -8.01 -19.64
CA VAL A 576 -8.16 -6.91 -20.62
C VAL A 576 -6.86 -6.11 -20.48
N ILE A 577 -6.34 -5.97 -19.26
CA ILE A 577 -5.14 -5.19 -18.95
C ILE A 577 -3.92 -6.11 -18.84
N ASP A 578 -2.94 -5.88 -19.73
CA ASP A 578 -1.62 -6.50 -19.68
C ASP A 578 -0.58 -5.44 -19.29
N VAL A 579 0.09 -5.63 -18.16
CA VAL A 579 1.12 -4.70 -17.69
C VAL A 579 2.48 -5.23 -18.10
N ARG A 580 3.18 -4.52 -19.00
CA ARG A 580 4.54 -4.89 -19.43
C ARG A 580 5.55 -3.88 -18.93
N SER A 581 6.66 -4.36 -18.40
CA SER A 581 7.82 -3.52 -18.06
C SER A 581 8.62 -3.21 -19.33
N ARG A 582 8.99 -1.94 -19.49
CA ARG A 582 9.97 -1.49 -20.50
C ARG A 582 11.06 -0.71 -19.80
N SER A 583 12.32 -1.05 -20.09
CA SER A 583 13.47 -0.28 -19.64
C SER A 583 13.59 0.99 -20.48
N ILE A 584 13.57 2.15 -19.85
CA ILE A 584 13.83 3.44 -20.49
C ILE A 584 15.08 4.07 -19.87
N ALA A 585 15.88 4.72 -20.70
CA ALA A 585 17.01 5.52 -20.23
C ALA A 585 16.46 6.78 -19.54
N ARG A 586 16.79 6.95 -18.27
CA ARG A 586 16.56 8.19 -17.53
C ARG A 586 17.79 9.06 -17.77
N GLY A 587 17.62 10.16 -18.49
CA GLY A 587 18.69 11.12 -18.71
C GLY A 587 19.16 11.72 -17.39
N GLY A 588 20.47 11.69 -17.16
CA GLY A 588 21.13 12.28 -16.00
C GLY A 588 21.11 11.41 -14.74
N GLY A 589 22.24 11.40 -14.02
CA GLY A 589 22.40 10.78 -12.71
C GLY A 589 23.35 9.59 -12.66
N ALA A 590 23.71 8.99 -13.79
CA ALA A 590 24.79 8.00 -13.84
C ALA A 590 26.13 8.68 -14.18
N ALA A 591 27.14 8.50 -13.34
CA ALA A 591 28.47 9.06 -13.56
C ALA A 591 29.56 8.08 -13.07
N ILE A 592 30.66 7.99 -13.82
CA ILE A 592 31.84 7.21 -13.46
C ILE A 592 33.06 8.11 -13.39
N ARG A 593 33.94 7.89 -12.40
CA ARG A 593 35.20 8.64 -12.27
C ARG A 593 36.23 8.19 -13.28
N VAL A 594 36.82 9.15 -13.98
CA VAL A 594 37.92 8.97 -14.93
C VAL A 594 39.02 9.97 -14.66
N CYS A 595 40.26 9.64 -15.03
CA CYS A 595 41.33 10.62 -15.06
C CYS A 595 41.39 11.24 -16.46
N ASN A 596 40.52 12.22 -16.68
CA ASN A 596 40.53 13.09 -17.84
C ASN A 596 40.89 14.51 -17.38
N THR A 597 42.16 14.87 -17.48
CA THR A 597 42.70 16.16 -17.04
C THR A 597 43.65 16.71 -18.09
N SER A 598 43.70 18.03 -18.23
CA SER A 598 44.69 18.70 -19.06
C SER A 598 46.12 18.50 -18.56
N MET A 599 46.29 18.30 -17.23
CA MET A 599 47.59 18.04 -16.60
C MET A 599 47.43 17.18 -15.34
N TYR A 600 48.19 16.10 -15.24
CA TYR A 600 48.29 15.27 -14.05
C TYR A 600 49.31 15.87 -13.07
N GLU A 601 48.84 16.28 -11.89
CA GLU A 601 49.66 16.82 -10.80
C GLU A 601 49.34 16.11 -9.48
N ASP A 602 50.30 15.35 -8.98
CA ASP A 602 50.24 14.64 -7.70
C ASP A 602 51.62 14.61 -7.06
N TRP A 603 51.96 15.68 -6.33
CA TRP A 603 53.25 15.84 -5.67
C TRP A 603 53.13 16.72 -4.41
N GLY A 604 54.06 16.55 -3.47
CA GLY A 604 54.21 17.36 -2.28
C GLY A 604 55.68 17.68 -1.98
N GLU A 605 55.91 18.61 -1.06
CA GLU A 605 57.24 18.98 -0.58
C GLU A 605 57.84 17.83 0.26
N GLY A 606 59.13 17.55 0.06
CA GLY A 606 59.86 16.57 0.87
C GLY A 606 60.99 17.22 1.67
N GLN A 607 61.95 16.42 2.12
CA GLN A 607 62.99 16.84 3.07
C GLN A 607 64.05 17.80 2.49
N GLY A 608 63.99 18.15 1.21
CA GLY A 608 64.93 19.06 0.56
C GLY A 608 64.65 19.26 -0.94
N PRO A 609 65.48 20.06 -1.64
CA PRO A 609 65.36 20.27 -3.09
C PRO A 609 65.43 18.95 -3.86
N ALA A 610 64.56 18.77 -4.86
CA ALA A 610 64.42 17.55 -5.66
C ALA A 610 64.03 16.26 -4.90
N MET A 611 63.67 16.38 -3.61
CA MET A 611 63.18 15.27 -2.78
C MET A 611 61.64 15.27 -2.67
N ASN A 612 60.93 15.74 -3.70
CA ASN A 612 59.47 15.71 -3.73
C ASN A 612 58.95 14.29 -3.52
N LEU A 613 57.82 14.16 -2.84
CA LEU A 613 57.18 12.89 -2.51
C LEU A 613 55.71 12.96 -2.93
N VAL A 614 55.09 11.82 -3.21
CA VAL A 614 53.65 11.82 -3.46
C VAL A 614 52.89 12.05 -2.13
N PRO A 615 51.73 12.73 -2.16
CA PRO A 615 50.90 12.91 -0.98
C PRO A 615 50.58 11.58 -0.28
N LEU A 616 50.28 11.66 1.03
CA LEU A 616 50.04 10.47 1.85
C LEU A 616 48.89 9.59 1.32
N LYS A 617 47.89 10.19 0.66
CA LYS A 617 46.77 9.47 0.04
C LYS A 617 47.25 8.54 -1.09
N THR A 618 48.10 9.05 -1.98
CA THR A 618 48.73 8.28 -3.05
C THR A 618 49.71 7.24 -2.49
N THR A 619 50.47 7.61 -1.46
CA THR A 619 51.32 6.66 -0.73
C THR A 619 50.52 5.49 -0.15
N GLY A 620 49.34 5.77 0.42
CA GLY A 620 48.41 4.74 0.91
C GLY A 620 47.92 3.79 -0.19
N ALA A 621 47.68 4.29 -1.41
CA ALA A 621 47.32 3.46 -2.55
C ALA A 621 48.44 2.50 -2.97
N ILE A 622 49.71 2.94 -2.89
CA ILE A 622 50.89 2.09 -3.14
C ILE A 622 50.94 0.94 -2.12
N TYR A 623 50.82 1.25 -0.82
CA TYR A 623 50.81 0.23 0.23
C TYR A 623 49.62 -0.73 0.07
N ASN A 624 48.46 -0.24 -0.34
CA ASN A 624 47.29 -1.07 -0.58
C ASN A 624 47.54 -2.07 -1.72
N GLY A 625 48.14 -1.63 -2.82
CA GLY A 625 48.49 -2.50 -3.95
C GLY A 625 49.58 -3.54 -3.62
N ILE A 626 50.47 -3.25 -2.66
CA ILE A 626 51.48 -4.21 -2.18
C ILE A 626 50.84 -5.28 -1.27
N MET A 627 49.88 -4.88 -0.43
CA MET A 627 49.34 -5.73 0.64
C MET A 627 48.04 -6.47 0.26
N GLN A 628 47.34 -6.05 -0.80
CA GLN A 628 46.11 -6.70 -1.28
C GLN A 628 46.33 -7.39 -2.64
N THR A 629 46.00 -8.68 -2.71
CA THR A 629 46.08 -9.49 -3.95
C THR A 629 44.85 -9.36 -4.86
N SER A 630 43.77 -8.71 -4.40
CA SER A 630 42.60 -8.37 -5.21
C SER A 630 42.17 -6.94 -4.94
N VAL A 631 42.48 -6.03 -5.85
CA VAL A 631 41.90 -4.69 -5.84
C VAL A 631 40.45 -4.86 -6.32
N ASN A 632 39.49 -4.82 -5.39
CA ASN A 632 38.11 -4.54 -5.79
C ASN A 632 38.12 -3.11 -6.32
N ASP A 633 38.15 -2.95 -7.64
CA ASP A 633 38.07 -1.67 -8.33
C ASP A 633 36.76 -0.96 -7.93
N GLN A 634 36.82 -0.18 -6.85
CA GLN A 634 35.82 0.80 -6.52
C GLN A 634 36.26 2.13 -7.14
N SER A 635 36.26 2.19 -8.47
CA SER A 635 35.98 3.47 -9.11
C SER A 635 34.62 3.93 -8.56
N SER A 636 34.55 5.16 -8.05
CA SER A 636 33.30 5.64 -7.46
C SER A 636 32.28 5.84 -8.58
N VAL A 637 31.43 4.83 -8.78
CA VAL A 637 30.35 4.85 -9.78
C VAL A 637 29.08 5.28 -9.09
N THR A 638 28.58 6.44 -9.50
CA THR A 638 27.25 6.90 -9.11
C THR A 638 26.26 6.28 -10.08
N CYS A 639 25.49 5.28 -9.63
CA CYS A 639 24.43 4.65 -10.42
C CYS A 639 23.13 4.57 -9.61
N PRO A 640 22.22 5.56 -9.73
CA PRO A 640 21.04 5.68 -8.87
C PRO A 640 20.02 4.55 -9.05
N THR A 641 20.05 3.85 -10.19
CA THR A 641 19.11 2.77 -10.53
C THR A 641 19.67 1.37 -10.32
N GLY A 642 20.96 1.25 -10.00
CA GLY A 642 21.68 -0.03 -9.97
C GLY A 642 21.87 -0.71 -11.33
N ASN A 643 21.35 -0.13 -12.43
CA ASN A 643 21.57 -0.57 -13.80
C ASN A 643 21.95 0.64 -14.67
N CYS A 644 23.22 0.79 -14.98
CA CYS A 644 23.75 1.91 -15.75
C CYS A 644 24.67 1.44 -16.88
N THR A 645 24.68 2.16 -17.99
CA THR A 645 25.58 1.90 -19.13
C THR A 645 26.34 3.16 -19.47
N PHE A 646 27.65 3.03 -19.65
CA PHE A 646 28.52 4.12 -20.05
C PHE A 646 29.01 3.88 -21.48
N ALA A 647 29.11 4.95 -22.26
CA ALA A 647 29.82 4.91 -23.54
C ALA A 647 31.31 4.59 -23.28
N PRO A 648 32.05 3.99 -24.24
CA PRO A 648 33.47 3.79 -24.09
C PRO A 648 34.18 5.10 -23.77
N TYR A 649 35.12 5.09 -22.82
CA TYR A 649 35.87 6.26 -22.39
C TYR A 649 37.36 5.95 -22.25
N GLN A 650 38.18 6.99 -22.37
CA GLN A 650 39.63 6.93 -22.20
C GLN A 650 40.05 7.59 -20.89
N SER A 651 40.99 6.96 -20.19
CA SER A 651 41.41 7.40 -18.86
C SER A 651 42.90 7.17 -18.68
N LEU A 652 43.60 8.18 -18.17
CA LEU A 652 44.99 8.07 -17.75
C LEU A 652 45.09 7.18 -16.51
N GLY A 653 46.07 6.31 -16.48
CA GLY A 653 46.35 5.40 -15.38
C GLY A 653 47.82 5.00 -15.31
N PHE A 654 48.08 3.98 -14.52
CA PHE A 654 49.40 3.42 -14.30
C PHE A 654 49.45 2.01 -14.88
N CYS A 655 50.58 1.66 -15.48
CA CYS A 655 50.85 0.34 -16.00
C CYS A 655 52.21 -0.15 -15.55
N SER A 656 52.35 -1.47 -15.52
CA SER A 656 53.62 -2.15 -15.29
C SER A 656 53.86 -3.19 -16.38
N LYS A 657 55.13 -3.41 -16.69
CA LYS A 657 55.57 -4.47 -17.58
C LYS A 657 56.82 -5.09 -16.98
N CYS A 658 56.80 -6.40 -16.76
CA CYS A 658 57.92 -7.17 -16.23
C CYS A 658 58.37 -8.23 -17.25
N GLY A 659 59.67 -8.49 -17.30
CA GLY A 659 60.26 -9.52 -18.16
C GLY A 659 61.32 -10.32 -17.43
N ASP A 660 61.48 -11.57 -17.87
CA ASP A 660 62.48 -12.49 -17.35
C ASP A 660 63.85 -12.20 -17.97
N LEU A 661 64.82 -11.95 -17.09
CA LEU A 661 66.21 -11.64 -17.42
C LEU A 661 67.16 -12.78 -17.06
N THR A 662 66.65 -13.92 -16.59
CA THR A 662 67.45 -15.04 -16.07
C THR A 662 68.47 -15.56 -17.08
N SER A 663 68.12 -15.67 -18.36
CA SER A 663 69.04 -16.14 -19.40
C SER A 663 70.16 -15.16 -19.77
N ALA A 664 70.12 -13.91 -19.28
CA ALA A 664 71.18 -12.92 -19.48
C ALA A 664 72.20 -12.91 -18.32
N LEU A 665 72.00 -13.74 -17.28
CA LEU A 665 72.94 -13.86 -16.16
C LEU A 665 74.21 -14.59 -16.59
N THR A 666 75.36 -14.04 -16.18
CA THR A 666 76.68 -14.67 -16.36
C THR A 666 77.32 -14.95 -15.01
N LEU A 667 77.90 -16.13 -14.83
CA LEU A 667 78.70 -16.47 -13.65
C LEU A 667 80.10 -15.85 -13.80
N ALA A 668 80.44 -14.90 -12.94
CA ALA A 668 81.72 -14.17 -12.96
C ALA A 668 82.84 -14.90 -12.21
N SER A 669 82.51 -15.58 -11.09
CA SER A 669 83.47 -16.42 -10.35
C SER A 669 82.74 -17.42 -9.45
N SER A 670 83.31 -18.59 -9.22
CA SER A 670 82.82 -19.59 -8.27
C SER A 670 83.94 -20.15 -7.39
N ASP A 671 83.66 -20.33 -6.11
CA ASP A 671 84.50 -21.06 -5.15
C ASP A 671 83.68 -22.20 -4.55
N ASP A 672 83.99 -23.42 -4.99
CA ASP A 672 83.28 -24.64 -4.59
C ASP A 672 83.59 -25.06 -3.15
N ILE A 673 84.66 -24.55 -2.54
CA ILE A 673 85.06 -24.90 -1.16
C ILE A 673 84.23 -24.09 -0.15
N THR A 674 84.04 -22.80 -0.43
CA THR A 674 83.22 -21.90 0.40
C THR A 674 81.76 -21.84 -0.05
N TYR A 675 81.41 -22.55 -1.13
CA TYR A 675 80.11 -22.49 -1.80
C TYR A 675 79.68 -21.05 -2.13
N SER A 676 80.62 -20.28 -2.68
CA SER A 676 80.41 -18.88 -3.08
C SER A 676 80.30 -18.77 -4.59
N TYR A 677 79.23 -18.13 -5.09
CA TYR A 677 79.00 -17.91 -6.51
C TYR A 677 78.68 -16.43 -6.76
N ASN A 678 79.42 -15.81 -7.67
CA ASN A 678 79.24 -14.42 -8.09
C ASN A 678 78.61 -14.37 -9.48
N TYR A 679 77.42 -13.78 -9.55
CA TYR A 679 76.67 -13.56 -10.78
C TYR A 679 76.67 -12.08 -11.18
N THR A 680 76.72 -11.81 -12.47
CA THR A 680 76.67 -10.46 -13.04
C THR A 680 75.63 -10.40 -14.16
N LEU A 681 74.94 -9.26 -14.26
CA LEU A 681 74.07 -8.91 -15.37
C LEU A 681 74.73 -7.89 -16.31
N PRO A 682 74.34 -7.84 -17.60
CA PRO A 682 74.84 -6.86 -18.57
C PRO A 682 74.58 -5.40 -18.19
N ASN A 683 73.61 -5.15 -17.32
CA ASN A 683 73.29 -3.81 -16.80
C ASN A 683 74.17 -3.39 -15.60
N GLY A 684 75.19 -4.18 -15.24
CA GLY A 684 76.14 -3.89 -14.16
C GLY A 684 75.70 -4.35 -12.77
N LEU A 685 74.52 -4.98 -12.63
CA LEU A 685 74.06 -5.53 -11.36
C LEU A 685 74.80 -6.83 -11.04
N PHE A 686 75.53 -6.85 -9.92
CA PHE A 686 76.23 -8.02 -9.40
C PHE A 686 75.56 -8.60 -8.16
N PHE A 687 75.65 -9.91 -7.98
CA PHE A 687 74.98 -10.66 -6.94
C PHE A 687 75.86 -11.82 -6.45
N ASN A 688 76.15 -11.86 -5.15
CA ASN A 688 76.98 -12.89 -4.53
C ASN A 688 76.11 -13.80 -3.65
N THR A 689 76.28 -15.10 -3.78
CA THR A 689 75.63 -16.13 -2.96
C THR A 689 76.66 -16.89 -2.15
N THR A 690 76.34 -17.29 -0.93
CA THR A 690 77.19 -18.14 -0.07
C THR A 690 76.37 -19.29 0.52
N GLY A 691 77.01 -20.43 0.84
CA GLY A 691 76.32 -21.60 1.40
C GLY A 691 75.56 -21.35 2.72
N ASN A 692 75.93 -20.32 3.48
CA ASN A 692 75.28 -19.94 4.75
C ASN A 692 73.99 -19.12 4.56
N VAL A 693 73.73 -18.61 3.34
CA VAL A 693 72.59 -17.75 3.01
C VAL A 693 71.94 -18.26 1.72
N PRO A 694 71.18 -19.36 1.77
CA PRO A 694 70.62 -20.01 0.58
C PRO A 694 69.66 -19.11 -0.21
N TYR A 695 68.98 -18.18 0.47
CA TYR A 695 68.10 -17.22 -0.19
C TYR A 695 68.65 -15.82 -0.02
N THR A 696 68.96 -15.18 -1.14
CA THR A 696 69.28 -13.76 -1.17
C THR A 696 68.48 -13.08 -2.27
N ILE A 697 68.18 -11.80 -2.06
CA ILE A 697 67.60 -10.93 -3.08
C ILE A 697 68.33 -9.61 -3.06
N LYS A 698 68.60 -9.08 -4.25
CA LYS A 698 69.10 -7.72 -4.45
C LYS A 698 68.30 -7.08 -5.57
N ALA A 699 67.66 -5.96 -5.25
CA ALA A 699 66.90 -5.17 -6.20
C ALA A 699 67.44 -3.74 -6.24
N THR A 700 67.55 -3.17 -7.44
CA THR A 700 68.02 -1.80 -7.62
C THR A 700 67.25 -1.10 -8.73
N THR A 701 67.12 0.21 -8.61
CA THR A 701 66.38 1.09 -9.52
C THR A 701 67.34 1.89 -10.41
N ASN A 702 66.83 2.50 -11.48
CA ASN A 702 67.60 3.36 -12.39
C ASN A 702 68.78 2.64 -13.09
N VAL A 703 68.65 1.34 -13.34
CA VAL A 703 69.58 0.57 -14.17
C VAL A 703 69.06 0.47 -15.60
N ASN A 704 69.97 0.38 -16.57
CA ASN A 704 69.60 0.22 -17.98
C ASN A 704 68.87 -1.11 -18.19
N LEU A 705 67.71 -1.06 -18.84
CA LEU A 705 66.94 -2.26 -19.22
C LEU A 705 67.66 -2.98 -20.37
N VAL A 706 67.67 -4.30 -20.32
CA VAL A 706 68.41 -5.15 -21.26
C VAL A 706 67.48 -5.74 -22.34
N ARG A 707 66.25 -6.14 -21.97
CA ARG A 707 65.29 -6.75 -22.89
C ARG A 707 64.00 -5.96 -23.09
N LEU A 708 63.54 -5.24 -22.07
CA LEU A 708 62.35 -4.41 -22.18
C LEU A 708 62.64 -3.13 -22.97
N ASP A 709 61.99 -3.01 -24.12
CA ASP A 709 61.90 -1.74 -24.84
C ASP A 709 60.86 -0.84 -24.17
N THR A 710 61.32 0.29 -23.65
CA THR A 710 60.51 1.36 -23.06
C THR A 710 60.58 2.66 -23.86
N THR A 711 61.07 2.61 -25.11
CA THR A 711 61.15 3.80 -25.97
C THR A 711 59.75 4.36 -26.23
N GLY A 712 59.58 5.67 -26.05
CA GLY A 712 58.30 6.36 -26.26
C GLY A 712 57.22 6.09 -25.19
N LEU A 713 57.56 5.46 -24.06
CA LEU A 713 56.67 5.31 -22.90
C LEU A 713 56.98 6.37 -21.82
N PRO A 714 55.97 6.96 -21.17
CA PRO A 714 56.16 7.92 -20.08
C PRO A 714 56.61 7.20 -18.79
N LEU A 715 57.91 6.86 -18.73
CA LEU A 715 58.51 6.04 -17.69
C LEU A 715 58.61 6.76 -16.34
N ILE A 716 58.09 6.12 -15.29
CA ILE A 716 58.23 6.58 -13.90
C ILE A 716 59.52 6.03 -13.31
N LEU A 717 59.67 4.70 -13.35
CA LEU A 717 60.73 3.93 -12.71
C LEU A 717 61.03 2.67 -13.51
N ASN A 718 62.31 2.31 -13.64
CA ASN A 718 62.75 1.00 -14.04
C ASN A 718 63.60 0.36 -12.93
N PHE A 719 63.53 -0.96 -12.82
CA PHE A 719 64.31 -1.68 -11.81
C PHE A 719 64.63 -3.10 -12.28
N SER A 720 65.71 -3.64 -11.72
CA SER A 720 66.09 -5.03 -11.92
C SER A 720 66.32 -5.70 -10.57
N ALA A 721 65.94 -6.96 -10.47
CA ALA A 721 66.11 -7.77 -9.28
C ALA A 721 66.73 -9.12 -9.63
N ILE A 722 67.63 -9.59 -8.77
CA ILE A 722 68.25 -10.93 -8.83
C ILE A 722 67.96 -11.62 -7.51
N THR A 723 67.54 -12.89 -7.56
CA THR A 723 67.27 -13.68 -6.37
C THR A 723 67.52 -15.18 -6.56
N THR A 724 67.79 -15.88 -5.46
CA THR A 724 67.93 -17.33 -5.41
C THR A 724 66.76 -18.01 -4.70
N PRO A 725 65.74 -18.47 -5.44
CA PRO A 725 64.70 -19.31 -4.87
C PRO A 725 65.22 -20.73 -4.64
N GLY A 726 65.54 -21.09 -3.40
CA GLY A 726 65.72 -22.49 -3.00
C GLY A 726 67.00 -22.81 -2.25
N LYS A 727 67.19 -24.11 -1.95
CA LYS A 727 68.36 -24.65 -1.25
C LYS A 727 69.24 -25.52 -2.15
N THR A 728 69.05 -25.48 -3.47
CA THR A 728 69.85 -26.29 -4.40
C THR A 728 71.27 -25.75 -4.48
N MET A 729 72.24 -26.62 -4.75
CA MET A 729 73.63 -26.24 -4.96
C MET A 729 74.11 -26.82 -6.30
N PRO A 730 74.51 -25.99 -7.29
CA PRO A 730 74.49 -24.52 -7.28
C PRO A 730 73.07 -23.94 -7.12
N PRO A 731 72.93 -22.74 -6.51
CA PRO A 731 71.63 -22.13 -6.31
C PRO A 731 71.00 -21.77 -7.65
N GLN A 732 69.71 -22.08 -7.81
CA GLN A 732 68.95 -21.58 -8.96
C GLN A 732 68.81 -20.07 -8.81
N VAL A 733 69.46 -19.32 -9.70
CA VAL A 733 69.36 -17.85 -9.73
C VAL A 733 68.32 -17.46 -10.76
N THR A 734 67.46 -16.52 -10.38
CA THR A 734 66.47 -15.92 -11.26
C THR A 734 66.68 -14.41 -11.28
N ALA A 735 66.54 -13.80 -12.46
CA ALA A 735 66.65 -12.37 -12.62
C ALA A 735 65.45 -11.83 -13.40
N MET A 736 65.08 -10.60 -13.09
CA MET A 736 64.01 -9.90 -13.77
C MET A 736 64.31 -8.43 -13.94
N GLU A 737 63.59 -7.84 -14.86
CA GLU A 737 63.50 -6.40 -15.02
C GLU A 737 62.06 -5.99 -15.22
N CYS A 738 61.71 -4.83 -14.68
CA CYS A 738 60.38 -4.29 -14.75
C CYS A 738 60.43 -2.79 -15.01
N ALA A 739 59.42 -2.31 -15.73
CA ALA A 739 59.18 -0.91 -16.01
C ALA A 739 57.79 -0.50 -15.47
N PHE A 740 57.74 0.63 -14.79
CA PHE A 740 56.52 1.26 -14.28
C PHE A 740 56.33 2.60 -14.99
N TYR A 741 55.17 2.82 -15.60
CA TYR A 741 54.93 3.95 -16.50
C TYR A 741 53.47 4.37 -16.51
N PHE A 742 53.20 5.59 -16.96
CA PHE A 742 51.82 6.04 -17.20
C PHE A 742 51.26 5.44 -18.49
N CYS A 743 49.99 5.08 -18.49
CA CYS A 743 49.34 4.52 -19.67
C CYS A 743 47.92 5.05 -19.80
N ILE A 744 47.38 5.02 -21.02
CA ILE A 744 46.01 5.35 -21.31
C ILE A 744 45.29 4.06 -21.69
N SER A 745 44.13 3.84 -21.08
CA SER A 745 43.29 2.68 -21.38
C SER A 745 41.91 3.13 -21.83
N THR A 746 41.41 2.49 -22.89
CA THR A 746 40.02 2.63 -23.34
C THR A 746 39.19 1.55 -22.66
N GLN A 747 38.13 1.95 -21.97
CA GLN A 747 37.28 1.04 -21.19
C GLN A 747 35.81 1.33 -21.44
N GLN A 748 34.97 0.30 -21.34
CA GLN A 748 33.52 0.45 -21.30
C GLN A 748 32.99 -0.12 -19.99
N ALA A 749 32.27 0.73 -19.25
CA ALA A 749 31.67 0.34 -17.97
C ALA A 749 30.19 0.01 -18.12
N ILE A 750 29.78 -1.07 -17.45
CA ILE A 750 28.38 -1.45 -17.29
C ILE A 750 28.15 -1.79 -15.81
N VAL A 751 27.12 -1.20 -15.22
CA VAL A 751 26.66 -1.55 -13.88
C VAL A 751 25.42 -2.42 -14.01
N ARG A 752 25.47 -3.65 -13.49
CA ARG A 752 24.32 -4.57 -13.43
C ARG A 752 24.06 -4.97 -11.99
N ARG A 753 22.84 -4.72 -11.51
CA ARG A 753 22.43 -5.03 -10.12
C ARG A 753 23.39 -4.44 -9.06
N GLY A 754 23.93 -3.25 -9.34
CA GLY A 754 24.89 -2.57 -8.47
C GLY A 754 26.33 -3.06 -8.55
N ALA A 755 26.63 -4.10 -9.35
CA ALA A 755 28.01 -4.53 -9.61
C ALA A 755 28.54 -3.85 -10.87
N LEU A 756 29.72 -3.23 -10.75
CA LEU A 756 30.45 -2.63 -11.87
C LEU A 756 31.22 -3.72 -12.63
N THR A 757 31.20 -3.65 -13.95
CA THR A 757 32.06 -4.43 -14.83
C THR A 757 32.67 -3.47 -15.85
N GLU A 758 34.00 -3.40 -15.89
CA GLU A 758 34.76 -2.63 -16.87
C GLU A 758 35.43 -3.60 -17.84
N GLU A 759 35.15 -3.47 -19.13
CA GLU A 759 35.85 -4.19 -20.19
C GLU A 759 36.88 -3.27 -20.84
N SER A 760 38.12 -3.73 -20.97
CA SER A 760 39.21 -2.97 -21.59
C SER A 760 39.36 -3.31 -23.07
N PHE A 761 39.63 -2.27 -23.87
CA PHE A 761 39.88 -2.40 -25.31
C PHE A 761 41.36 -2.15 -25.61
N PRO A 762 41.93 -2.81 -26.64
CA PRO A 762 43.32 -2.64 -27.01
C PRO A 762 43.60 -1.16 -27.36
N THR A 763 44.48 -0.53 -26.58
CA THR A 763 44.86 0.88 -26.71
C THR A 763 46.37 0.99 -26.59
N THR A 764 47.02 1.67 -27.52
CA THR A 764 48.45 1.96 -27.44
C THR A 764 48.68 3.37 -26.92
N THR A 765 49.56 3.51 -25.94
CA THR A 765 50.00 4.82 -25.42
C THR A 765 51.31 5.23 -26.09
N ILE A 766 51.35 6.44 -26.63
CA ILE A 766 52.53 7.04 -27.26
C ILE A 766 52.86 8.31 -26.48
N SER A 767 54.13 8.56 -26.15
CA SER A 767 54.53 9.81 -25.50
C SER A 767 55.75 10.46 -26.14
N ASN A 768 55.91 11.76 -25.89
CA ASN A 768 57.11 12.54 -26.25
C ASN A 768 58.24 12.38 -25.22
N PHE A 769 58.19 11.36 -24.37
CA PHE A 769 59.11 11.15 -23.26
C PHE A 769 60.55 10.90 -23.74
N SER A 770 61.51 11.58 -23.10
CA SER A 770 62.94 11.34 -23.30
C SER A 770 63.61 11.07 -21.95
N THR A 771 64.46 10.04 -21.90
CA THR A 771 65.23 9.67 -20.70
C THR A 771 66.33 10.66 -20.33
N THR A 772 66.68 11.60 -21.22
CA THR A 772 67.79 12.55 -21.02
C THR A 772 67.40 13.87 -20.35
N ASN A 773 66.13 14.28 -20.42
CA ASN A 773 65.64 15.58 -19.90
C ASN A 773 64.43 15.39 -18.99
N LEU A 774 64.68 15.05 -17.72
CA LEU A 774 63.66 14.79 -16.69
C LEU A 774 62.93 16.03 -16.15
N THR A 775 63.26 17.23 -16.65
CA THR A 775 62.67 18.51 -16.22
C THR A 775 61.52 18.99 -17.10
N LEU A 776 61.15 18.23 -18.15
CA LEU A 776 60.08 18.57 -19.09
C LEU A 776 58.79 17.81 -18.79
N ASN A 777 57.65 18.49 -18.93
CA ASN A 777 56.34 17.87 -18.86
C ASN A 777 56.18 16.87 -20.01
N THR A 778 55.65 15.70 -19.69
CA THR A 778 55.45 14.62 -20.66
C THR A 778 54.01 14.61 -21.15
N VAL A 779 53.79 14.47 -22.45
CA VAL A 779 52.46 14.33 -23.04
C VAL A 779 52.29 12.90 -23.52
N ALA A 780 51.30 12.20 -22.99
CA ALA A 780 50.88 10.88 -23.43
C ALA A 780 49.64 10.99 -24.32
N SER A 781 49.57 10.22 -25.38
CA SER A 781 48.46 10.18 -26.34
C SER A 781 48.00 8.74 -26.59
N ALA A 782 46.70 8.54 -26.78
CA ALA A 782 46.09 7.24 -27.05
C ALA A 782 45.81 7.03 -28.54
N GLN A 783 46.07 5.83 -29.04
CA GLN A 783 45.76 5.44 -30.42
C GLN A 783 44.96 4.12 -30.43
N PRO A 784 43.73 4.09 -31.02
CA PRO A 784 42.99 5.20 -31.61
C PRO A 784 42.44 6.20 -30.56
N CYS A 785 42.24 7.45 -30.98
CA CYS A 785 41.66 8.51 -30.16
C CYS A 785 40.14 8.47 -30.28
N LEU A 786 39.41 8.48 -29.15
CA LEU A 786 37.95 8.30 -29.14
C LEU A 786 37.16 9.59 -29.44
N ASP A 787 37.77 10.75 -29.16
CA ASP A 787 37.21 12.09 -29.40
C ASP A 787 38.00 12.82 -30.49
N ASP A 788 37.34 13.62 -31.33
CA ASP A 788 37.94 14.41 -32.44
C ASP A 788 38.92 15.51 -31.94
N GLY A 789 40.05 15.12 -31.30
CA GLY A 789 41.21 15.98 -31.03
C GLY A 789 41.70 16.12 -29.58
N GLN A 790 41.12 15.43 -28.58
CA GLN A 790 41.52 15.56 -27.16
C GLN A 790 41.91 14.23 -26.48
N CYS A 791 42.88 13.51 -27.02
CA CYS A 791 43.46 12.32 -26.37
C CYS A 791 44.85 12.55 -25.79
N ASN A 792 45.25 13.81 -25.62
CA ASN A 792 46.53 14.20 -25.08
C ASN A 792 46.42 14.47 -23.58
N TYR A 793 47.19 13.75 -22.79
CA TYR A 793 47.25 13.87 -21.34
C TYR A 793 48.63 14.39 -20.95
N ALA A 794 48.72 15.62 -20.45
CA ALA A 794 49.98 16.13 -19.94
C ALA A 794 50.25 15.61 -18.52
N ILE A 795 51.50 15.33 -18.21
CA ILE A 795 51.96 14.80 -16.93
C ILE A 795 53.07 15.72 -16.43
N SER A 796 52.91 16.25 -15.22
CA SER A 796 53.90 17.13 -14.60
C SER A 796 55.17 16.37 -14.27
N TRP A 797 56.32 16.94 -14.63
CA TRP A 797 57.62 16.34 -14.30
C TRP A 797 57.83 16.20 -12.78
N LEU A 798 57.26 17.12 -11.99
CA LEU A 798 57.28 17.07 -10.52
C LEU A 798 56.55 15.83 -9.98
N SER A 799 55.46 15.41 -10.62
CA SER A 799 54.70 14.23 -10.23
C SER A 799 55.41 12.93 -10.63
N VAL A 800 56.10 12.92 -11.77
CA VAL A 800 56.99 11.81 -12.16
C VAL A 800 58.12 11.67 -11.14
N LEU A 801 58.76 12.78 -10.77
CA LEU A 801 59.84 12.80 -9.79
C LEU A 801 59.35 12.38 -8.40
N ALA A 802 58.22 12.92 -7.94
CA ALA A 802 57.62 12.57 -6.66
C ALA A 802 57.29 11.08 -6.58
N MET A 803 56.67 10.53 -7.62
CA MET A 803 56.34 9.10 -7.71
C MET A 803 57.60 8.24 -7.72
N ARG A 804 58.64 8.65 -8.45
CA ARG A 804 59.94 7.95 -8.48
C ARG A 804 60.60 7.94 -7.10
N ASN A 805 60.66 9.08 -6.42
CA ASN A 805 61.27 9.22 -5.10
C ASN A 805 60.53 8.39 -4.04
N THR A 806 59.20 8.25 -4.15
CA THR A 806 58.42 7.39 -3.26
C THR A 806 58.59 5.90 -3.58
N LEU A 807 58.56 5.49 -4.86
CA LEU A 807 58.64 4.07 -5.26
C LEU A 807 60.05 3.50 -5.19
N SER A 808 61.08 4.29 -5.45
CA SER A 808 62.47 3.80 -5.48
C SER A 808 62.88 3.06 -4.20
N PRO A 809 62.74 3.62 -2.98
CA PRO A 809 63.12 2.93 -1.74
C PRO A 809 62.23 1.73 -1.39
N ILE A 810 61.02 1.64 -1.97
CA ILE A 810 60.11 0.50 -1.77
C ILE A 810 60.56 -0.72 -2.58
N VAL A 811 61.09 -0.47 -3.78
CA VAL A 811 61.46 -1.52 -4.74
C VAL A 811 62.94 -1.90 -4.66
N SER A 812 63.81 -0.99 -4.23
CA SER A 812 65.23 -1.26 -4.03
C SER A 812 65.54 -1.77 -2.63
N GLY A 813 66.48 -2.70 -2.54
CA GLY A 813 67.00 -3.16 -1.25
C GLY A 813 67.63 -4.53 -1.34
N PHE A 814 67.91 -5.11 -0.18
CA PHE A 814 68.43 -6.46 -0.08
C PHE A 814 67.68 -7.27 0.98
N GLY A 815 67.62 -8.57 0.75
CA GLY A 815 67.02 -9.53 1.67
C GLY A 815 67.82 -10.80 1.71
N THR A 816 67.88 -11.43 2.87
CA THR A 816 68.64 -12.67 3.12
C THR A 816 67.86 -13.58 4.05
N LEU A 817 67.79 -14.87 3.72
CA LEU A 817 67.31 -15.92 4.62
C LEU A 817 68.48 -16.88 4.93
N PRO A 818 69.18 -16.68 6.06
CA PRO A 818 70.23 -17.58 6.50
C PRO A 818 69.67 -18.96 6.88
N VAL A 819 70.53 -19.98 6.94
CA VAL A 819 70.17 -21.37 7.34
C VAL A 819 69.46 -21.42 8.70
N SER A 820 69.70 -20.45 9.59
CA SER A 820 69.01 -20.26 10.87
C SER A 820 67.52 -19.86 10.75
N ASN A 821 67.01 -19.71 9.53
CA ASN A 821 65.62 -19.43 9.17
C ASN A 821 65.05 -18.12 9.74
N ARG A 822 65.92 -17.16 10.09
CA ARG A 822 65.54 -15.79 10.50
C ARG A 822 65.64 -14.85 9.31
N PRO A 823 64.54 -14.51 8.62
CA PRO A 823 64.58 -13.60 7.48
C PRO A 823 65.05 -12.21 7.91
N TYR A 824 65.96 -11.64 7.14
CA TYR A 824 66.34 -10.24 7.22
C TYR A 824 66.03 -9.57 5.89
N PHE A 825 65.26 -8.49 5.92
CA PHE A 825 64.95 -7.66 4.76
C PHE A 825 65.17 -6.19 5.15
N THR A 826 65.60 -5.35 4.21
CA THR A 826 65.77 -3.91 4.47
C THR A 826 64.46 -3.20 4.82
N SER A 827 63.32 -3.73 4.35
CA SER A 827 61.98 -3.23 4.69
C SER A 827 60.92 -4.33 4.58
N ASP A 828 59.82 -4.17 5.32
CA ASP A 828 58.67 -5.08 5.25
C ASP A 828 57.94 -5.01 3.90
N THR A 829 57.97 -3.86 3.22
CA THR A 829 57.45 -3.72 1.85
C THR A 829 58.26 -4.51 0.84
N LEU A 830 59.59 -4.53 0.97
CA LEU A 830 60.44 -5.33 0.10
C LEU A 830 60.16 -6.83 0.29
N ARG A 831 59.96 -7.25 1.54
CA ARG A 831 59.57 -8.63 1.87
C ARG A 831 58.20 -9.00 1.30
N ALA A 832 57.23 -8.08 1.33
CA ALA A 832 55.91 -8.28 0.74
C ALA A 832 55.96 -8.34 -0.80
N LEU A 833 56.81 -7.53 -1.43
CA LEU A 833 56.92 -7.41 -2.88
C LEU A 833 57.56 -8.62 -3.54
N TYR A 834 58.64 -9.15 -2.96
CA TYR A 834 59.45 -10.23 -3.52
C TYR A 834 59.27 -11.58 -2.80
N GLY A 835 58.41 -11.62 -1.78
CA GLY A 835 58.13 -12.81 -0.99
C GLY A 835 59.25 -13.19 -0.01
N GLY A 836 58.88 -13.91 1.06
CA GLY A 836 59.82 -14.37 2.09
C GLY A 836 60.84 -15.43 1.63
N SER A 837 60.62 -16.03 0.46
CA SER A 837 61.45 -17.09 -0.13
C SER A 837 62.12 -16.71 -1.46
N GLY A 838 62.03 -15.44 -1.89
CA GLY A 838 62.65 -14.97 -3.14
C GLY A 838 61.97 -15.48 -4.41
N ASN A 839 60.67 -15.80 -4.37
CA ASN A 839 59.95 -16.27 -5.55
C ASN A 839 59.42 -15.09 -6.38
N LEU A 840 60.01 -14.90 -7.56
CA LEU A 840 59.67 -13.82 -8.49
C LEU A 840 58.35 -14.02 -9.27
N SER A 841 57.71 -15.19 -9.20
CA SER A 841 56.51 -15.51 -9.99
C SER A 841 55.30 -14.61 -9.72
N GLN A 842 55.20 -14.04 -8.51
CA GLN A 842 54.07 -13.20 -8.11
C GLN A 842 54.29 -11.71 -8.37
N ILE A 843 55.50 -11.27 -8.77
CA ILE A 843 55.80 -9.85 -8.89
C ILE A 843 54.94 -9.15 -9.94
N ASN A 844 54.66 -9.85 -11.04
CA ASN A 844 53.90 -9.27 -12.14
C ASN A 844 52.47 -8.97 -11.68
N GLY A 845 51.91 -9.85 -10.84
CA GLY A 845 50.63 -9.64 -10.18
C GLY A 845 50.66 -8.51 -9.16
N THR A 846 51.70 -8.42 -8.32
CA THR A 846 51.79 -7.35 -7.30
C THR A 846 51.96 -5.97 -7.93
N PHE A 847 52.78 -5.83 -8.97
CA PHE A 847 52.90 -4.55 -9.70
C PHE A 847 51.66 -4.22 -10.54
N ALA A 848 50.93 -5.22 -11.04
CA ALA A 848 49.61 -4.99 -11.62
C ALA A 848 48.61 -4.48 -10.56
N SER A 849 48.63 -5.03 -9.34
CA SER A 849 47.82 -4.54 -8.21
C SER A 849 48.19 -3.11 -7.79
N ILE A 850 49.48 -2.79 -7.72
CA ILE A 850 49.96 -1.42 -7.45
C ILE A 850 49.49 -0.46 -8.55
N ALA A 851 49.60 -0.86 -9.81
CA ALA A 851 49.14 -0.09 -10.96
C ALA A 851 47.62 0.16 -10.91
N ALA A 852 46.82 -0.86 -10.58
CA ALA A 852 45.37 -0.75 -10.44
C ALA A 852 44.99 0.18 -9.27
N ALA A 853 45.60 0.00 -8.09
CA ALA A 853 45.34 0.83 -6.91
C ALA A 853 45.69 2.31 -7.15
N LEU A 854 46.83 2.58 -7.80
CA LEU A 854 47.22 3.94 -8.18
C LEU A 854 46.29 4.53 -9.25
N THR A 855 45.83 3.72 -10.21
CA THR A 855 44.87 4.17 -11.23
C THR A 855 43.53 4.54 -10.59
N ALA A 856 43.01 3.73 -9.66
CA ALA A 856 41.80 4.04 -8.91
C ALA A 856 41.97 5.31 -8.06
N ASN A 857 43.11 5.48 -7.40
CA ASN A 857 43.44 6.68 -6.63
C ASN A 857 43.48 7.94 -7.51
N ALA A 858 44.13 7.85 -8.69
CA ALA A 858 44.18 8.94 -9.64
C ALA A 858 42.80 9.35 -10.15
N ARG A 859 41.96 8.39 -10.52
CA ARG A 859 40.57 8.63 -10.96
C ARG A 859 39.72 9.30 -9.87
N ASN A 860 39.81 8.80 -8.63
CA ASN A 860 38.92 9.22 -7.55
C ASN A 860 39.36 10.51 -6.84
N LEU A 861 40.66 10.71 -6.63
CA LEU A 861 41.17 11.76 -5.73
C LEU A 861 41.97 12.84 -6.45
N VAL A 862 42.76 12.49 -7.47
CA VAL A 862 43.66 13.41 -8.16
C VAL A 862 42.93 14.16 -9.28
N CYS A 863 42.44 13.43 -10.28
CA CYS A 863 41.91 14.04 -11.50
C CYS A 863 40.44 14.45 -11.37
N GLN A 864 39.66 13.65 -10.62
CA GLN A 864 38.22 13.88 -10.34
C GLN A 864 37.30 14.05 -11.56
N GLY A 865 37.78 13.73 -12.78
CA GLY A 865 36.99 13.78 -14.00
C GLY A 865 35.82 12.80 -13.97
N THR A 866 34.73 13.13 -14.67
CA THR A 866 33.52 12.29 -14.72
C THR A 866 33.02 12.12 -16.14
N VAL A 867 32.69 10.87 -16.50
CA VAL A 867 31.95 10.55 -17.73
C VAL A 867 30.50 10.26 -17.36
N SER A 868 29.58 10.88 -18.09
CA SER A 868 28.14 10.68 -17.91
C SER A 868 27.69 9.40 -18.61
N GLY A 869 26.78 8.66 -17.97
CA GLY A 869 26.15 7.46 -18.53
C GLY A 869 24.64 7.52 -18.48
N ASP A 870 24.01 6.46 -19.01
CA ASP A 870 22.57 6.27 -19.00
C ASP A 870 22.16 5.40 -17.82
N ALA A 871 21.23 5.90 -16.99
CA ALA A 871 20.63 5.13 -15.91
C ALA A 871 19.32 4.49 -16.39
N TRP A 872 19.25 3.16 -16.36
CA TRP A 872 18.07 2.43 -16.84
C TRP A 872 17.04 2.25 -15.72
N THR A 873 15.80 2.68 -15.98
CA THR A 873 14.65 2.42 -15.09
C THR A 873 13.62 1.56 -15.78
N ASN A 874 13.05 0.61 -15.03
CA ASN A 874 11.92 -0.18 -15.49
C ASN A 874 10.63 0.59 -15.22
N VAL A 875 9.93 0.95 -16.29
CA VAL A 875 8.62 1.60 -16.20
C VAL A 875 7.55 0.65 -16.75
N SER A 876 6.45 0.53 -16.01
CA SER A 876 5.31 -0.29 -16.38
C SER A 876 4.40 0.44 -17.38
N TYR A 877 4.21 -0.16 -18.55
CA TYR A 877 3.28 0.29 -19.58
C TYR A 877 2.05 -0.60 -19.61
N ILE A 878 0.90 0.02 -19.84
CA ILE A 878 -0.38 -0.68 -19.99
C ILE A 878 -0.58 -1.01 -21.47
N ARG A 879 -0.83 -2.28 -21.76
CA ARG A 879 -1.25 -2.77 -23.07
C ARG A 879 -2.65 -3.37 -22.95
N ILE A 880 -3.56 -2.96 -23.83
CA ILE A 880 -4.93 -3.44 -23.77
C ILE A 880 -5.16 -4.57 -24.77
N ARG A 881 -5.76 -5.66 -24.29
CA ARG A 881 -6.13 -6.84 -25.08
C ARG A 881 -7.61 -6.78 -25.43
N TRP A 882 -7.94 -6.03 -26.49
CA TRP A 882 -9.31 -5.78 -26.95
C TRP A 882 -10.17 -7.04 -27.18
N LEU A 883 -9.55 -8.18 -27.48
CA LEU A 883 -10.25 -9.47 -27.65
C LEU A 883 -11.08 -9.86 -26.40
N TRP A 884 -10.60 -9.56 -25.20
CA TRP A 884 -11.29 -9.91 -23.95
C TRP A 884 -12.51 -9.01 -23.67
N MET A 885 -12.61 -7.85 -24.32
CA MET A 885 -13.79 -6.98 -24.25
C MET A 885 -14.95 -7.44 -25.17
N LEU A 886 -14.71 -8.40 -26.07
CA LEU A 886 -15.72 -8.90 -26.99
C LEU A 886 -16.91 -9.54 -26.26
N LEU A 887 -16.65 -10.37 -25.24
CA LEU A 887 -17.71 -11.03 -24.48
C LEU A 887 -18.65 -10.03 -23.77
N PRO A 888 -18.17 -9.06 -22.97
CA PRO A 888 -19.03 -8.04 -22.36
C PRO A 888 -19.85 -7.25 -23.39
N VAL A 889 -19.24 -6.83 -24.50
CA VAL A 889 -19.94 -6.07 -25.56
C VAL A 889 -21.05 -6.90 -26.17
N VAL A 890 -20.76 -8.15 -26.56
CA VAL A 890 -21.75 -9.06 -27.16
C VAL A 890 -22.89 -9.34 -26.19
N LEU A 891 -22.61 -9.58 -24.91
CA LEU A 891 -23.65 -9.84 -23.91
C LEU A 891 -24.57 -8.64 -23.68
N VAL A 892 -24.04 -7.42 -23.64
CA VAL A 892 -24.85 -6.20 -23.52
C VAL A 892 -25.69 -5.97 -24.79
N VAL A 893 -25.17 -6.25 -25.98
CA VAL A 893 -25.95 -6.16 -27.22
C VAL A 893 -27.08 -7.21 -27.22
N LEU A 894 -26.77 -8.45 -26.87
CA LEU A 894 -27.76 -9.53 -26.79
C LEU A 894 -28.83 -9.27 -25.73
N SER A 895 -28.47 -8.68 -24.59
CA SER A 895 -29.42 -8.33 -23.54
C SER A 895 -30.36 -7.21 -23.97
N ILE A 896 -29.85 -6.19 -24.67
CA ILE A 896 -30.66 -5.09 -25.22
C ILE A 896 -31.62 -5.63 -26.28
N LEU A 897 -31.14 -6.48 -27.19
CA LEU A 897 -31.97 -7.13 -28.21
C LEU A 897 -33.06 -7.98 -27.56
N PHE A 898 -32.72 -8.81 -26.58
CA PHE A 898 -33.69 -9.60 -25.83
C PHE A 898 -34.76 -8.73 -25.15
N PHE A 899 -34.34 -7.61 -24.54
CA PHE A 899 -35.24 -6.68 -23.89
C PHE A 899 -36.21 -6.02 -24.89
N ILE A 900 -35.70 -5.48 -26.00
CA ILE A 900 -36.51 -4.85 -27.06
C ILE A 900 -37.52 -5.85 -27.63
N VAL A 901 -37.08 -7.07 -27.96
CA VAL A 901 -37.97 -8.11 -28.50
C VAL A 901 -39.04 -8.48 -27.48
N THR A 902 -38.69 -8.57 -26.19
CA THR A 902 -39.66 -8.85 -25.12
C THR A 902 -40.71 -7.74 -24.99
N VAL A 903 -40.30 -6.47 -25.04
CA VAL A 903 -41.21 -5.31 -25.00
C VAL A 903 -42.17 -5.33 -26.21
N ILE A 904 -41.65 -5.60 -27.41
CA ILE A 904 -42.48 -5.69 -28.63
C ILE A 904 -43.45 -6.87 -28.56
N HIS A 905 -42.99 -8.04 -28.11
CA HIS A 905 -43.80 -9.25 -28.02
C HIS A 905 -44.93 -9.14 -26.98
N THR A 906 -44.71 -8.34 -25.92
CA THR A 906 -45.65 -8.15 -24.81
C THR A 906 -46.56 -6.93 -24.98
N ARG A 907 -46.44 -6.16 -26.08
CA ARG A 907 -47.19 -4.91 -26.31
C ARG A 907 -48.71 -5.02 -26.24
N ASN A 908 -49.26 -6.19 -26.59
CA ASN A 908 -50.71 -6.47 -26.58
C ASN A 908 -51.13 -7.28 -25.33
N GLN A 909 -50.36 -7.21 -24.24
CA GLN A 909 -50.59 -7.97 -23.01
C GLN A 909 -50.56 -7.03 -21.80
N TYR A 910 -51.24 -7.41 -20.72
CA TYR A 910 -51.10 -6.73 -19.44
C TYR A 910 -49.69 -6.95 -18.87
N ILE A 911 -49.07 -5.88 -18.39
CA ILE A 911 -47.71 -5.88 -17.85
C ILE A 911 -47.80 -6.15 -16.35
N TRP A 912 -47.37 -7.34 -15.94
CA TRP A 912 -47.38 -7.79 -14.54
C TRP A 912 -45.98 -7.99 -13.98
N LYS A 913 -44.98 -8.21 -14.84
CA LYS A 913 -43.56 -8.40 -14.51
C LYS A 913 -43.39 -9.40 -13.35
N SER A 914 -42.62 -9.05 -12.33
CA SER A 914 -42.40 -9.84 -11.12
C SER A 914 -43.52 -9.75 -10.06
N SER A 915 -44.65 -9.08 -10.34
CA SER A 915 -45.70 -8.82 -9.34
C SER A 915 -46.39 -10.12 -8.88
N PRO A 916 -46.37 -10.44 -7.58
CA PRO A 916 -47.11 -11.57 -7.04
C PRO A 916 -48.62 -11.30 -6.96
N LEU A 917 -49.04 -10.03 -7.03
CA LEU A 917 -50.45 -9.63 -6.96
C LEU A 917 -51.26 -10.19 -8.13
N ALA A 918 -50.63 -10.36 -9.30
CA ALA A 918 -51.29 -10.95 -10.46
C ALA A 918 -51.72 -12.42 -10.22
N LEU A 919 -51.01 -13.17 -9.37
CA LEU A 919 -51.41 -14.53 -8.96
C LEU A 919 -52.49 -14.51 -7.87
N LEU A 920 -52.47 -13.52 -6.97
CA LEU A 920 -53.44 -13.37 -5.89
C LEU A 920 -54.82 -12.89 -6.38
N CYS A 921 -54.85 -12.11 -7.45
CA CYS A 921 -56.07 -11.59 -8.05
C CYS A 921 -56.62 -12.47 -9.19
N ALA A 922 -55.96 -13.57 -9.53
CA ALA A 922 -56.46 -14.53 -10.52
C ALA A 922 -57.43 -15.51 -9.85
N ASP A 923 -58.59 -15.75 -10.48
CA ASP A 923 -59.54 -16.75 -10.01
C ASP A 923 -59.16 -18.12 -10.57
N LEU A 924 -59.18 -19.16 -9.74
CA LEU A 924 -58.70 -20.51 -10.10
C LEU A 924 -59.90 -21.43 -10.35
N GLN A 925 -60.21 -21.70 -11.61
CA GLN A 925 -61.26 -22.65 -12.01
C GLN A 925 -60.67 -24.04 -12.22
N ILE A 926 -61.07 -24.97 -11.36
CA ILE A 926 -60.62 -26.37 -11.40
C ILE A 926 -61.67 -27.18 -12.14
N ASP A 927 -61.31 -27.77 -13.29
CA ASP A 927 -62.21 -28.71 -13.96
C ASP A 927 -62.35 -30.00 -13.15
N GLY A 928 -63.59 -30.49 -13.08
CA GLY A 928 -64.02 -31.59 -12.21
C GLY A 928 -63.13 -32.83 -12.28
N SER A 929 -62.33 -33.02 -11.23
CA SER A 929 -61.82 -34.30 -10.70
C SER A 929 -60.83 -34.08 -9.53
N VAL A 930 -60.45 -32.84 -9.20
CA VAL A 930 -59.53 -32.56 -8.09
C VAL A 930 -60.28 -32.29 -6.78
N GLN A 931 -60.81 -33.35 -6.14
CA GLN A 931 -61.33 -33.30 -4.77
C GLN A 931 -60.31 -32.95 -3.65
N PRO A 932 -58.96 -33.09 -3.78
CA PRO A 932 -58.09 -32.77 -2.64
C PRO A 932 -57.82 -31.27 -2.40
N LEU A 933 -58.14 -30.35 -3.34
CA LEU A 933 -57.82 -28.92 -3.17
C LEU A 933 -58.77 -28.16 -2.22
N LYS A 934 -59.97 -28.71 -1.93
CA LYS A 934 -60.93 -28.11 -0.97
C LYS A 934 -61.01 -28.83 0.39
N SER A 935 -60.35 -30.00 0.55
CA SER A 935 -60.58 -30.86 1.72
C SER A 935 -59.66 -30.61 2.93
N GLY A 936 -58.71 -29.67 2.85
CA GLY A 936 -57.90 -29.24 4.00
C GLY A 936 -57.02 -30.33 4.64
N LYS A 937 -56.88 -31.51 4.02
CA LYS A 937 -56.03 -32.62 4.49
C LYS A 937 -54.76 -32.75 3.64
N ILE A 938 -53.87 -31.78 3.71
CA ILE A 938 -52.52 -31.92 3.15
C ILE A 938 -51.53 -31.26 4.13
N ASP A 939 -50.70 -32.08 4.78
CA ASP A 939 -49.51 -31.57 5.47
C ASP A 939 -48.59 -30.89 4.44
N PRO A 940 -48.14 -29.64 4.67
CA PRO A 940 -47.44 -28.84 3.67
C PRO A 940 -45.97 -29.25 3.56
N ASP A 941 -45.72 -30.46 3.07
CA ASP A 941 -44.40 -30.91 2.68
C ASP A 941 -44.05 -30.38 1.28
N GLN A 942 -42.94 -29.64 1.17
CA GLN A 942 -42.49 -29.01 -0.07
C GLN A 942 -42.33 -30.01 -1.24
N LYS A 943 -41.96 -31.27 -0.94
CA LYS A 943 -41.85 -32.34 -1.93
C LYS A 943 -43.18 -32.74 -2.56
N ARG A 944 -44.28 -32.76 -1.78
CA ARG A 944 -45.62 -33.09 -2.29
C ARG A 944 -46.21 -31.97 -3.14
N LEU A 945 -45.93 -30.71 -2.78
CA LEU A 945 -46.25 -29.54 -3.61
C LEU A 945 -45.55 -29.59 -4.97
N ASP A 946 -44.25 -29.95 -5.00
CA ASP A 946 -43.49 -30.10 -6.24
C ASP A 946 -44.01 -31.27 -7.11
N GLU A 947 -44.42 -32.39 -6.50
CA GLU A 947 -45.04 -33.51 -7.23
C GLU A 947 -46.40 -33.13 -7.83
N MET A 948 -47.25 -32.44 -7.07
CA MET A 948 -48.53 -31.94 -7.59
C MET A 948 -48.33 -30.91 -8.70
N ALA A 949 -47.36 -30.02 -8.58
CA ALA A 949 -47.03 -29.03 -9.61
C ALA A 949 -46.52 -29.68 -10.92
N LYS A 950 -45.89 -30.85 -10.85
CA LYS A 950 -45.46 -31.61 -12.05
C LYS A 950 -46.61 -32.28 -12.79
N LEU A 951 -47.69 -32.63 -12.08
CA LEU A 951 -48.86 -33.33 -12.61
C LEU A 951 -49.96 -32.40 -13.12
N SER A 952 -50.02 -31.18 -12.57
CA SER A 952 -51.04 -30.18 -12.92
C SER A 952 -50.65 -29.35 -14.14
N GLN A 953 -51.61 -29.13 -15.04
CA GLN A 953 -51.49 -28.22 -16.18
C GLN A 953 -52.36 -26.99 -15.96
N VAL A 954 -51.87 -25.82 -16.35
CA VAL A 954 -52.53 -24.53 -16.13
C VAL A 954 -52.47 -23.68 -17.40
N ARG A 955 -53.54 -22.94 -17.66
CA ARG A 955 -53.66 -21.94 -18.73
C ARG A 955 -54.27 -20.65 -18.19
N LEU A 956 -53.80 -19.51 -18.67
CA LEU A 956 -54.34 -18.18 -18.41
C LEU A 956 -55.37 -17.78 -19.47
N GLU A 957 -56.62 -17.54 -19.07
CA GLU A 957 -57.71 -17.07 -19.94
C GLU A 957 -58.30 -15.74 -19.45
N ALA A 958 -58.68 -14.86 -20.39
CA ALA A 958 -59.32 -13.58 -20.06
C ALA A 958 -60.81 -13.79 -19.76
N GLY A 959 -61.29 -13.39 -18.58
CA GLY A 959 -62.69 -13.51 -18.17
C GLY A 959 -63.66 -12.52 -18.85
N SER A 960 -64.97 -12.77 -18.69
CA SER A 960 -66.07 -12.02 -19.33
C SER A 960 -66.33 -10.62 -18.75
N TRP A 961 -65.77 -10.32 -17.58
CA TRP A 961 -65.66 -8.97 -17.03
C TRP A 961 -64.20 -8.56 -17.18
N GLY A 962 -63.94 -7.43 -17.84
CA GLY A 962 -62.62 -6.99 -18.33
C GLY A 962 -61.48 -6.80 -17.32
N SER A 963 -61.47 -7.48 -16.17
CA SER A 963 -60.44 -7.38 -15.13
C SER A 963 -60.07 -8.69 -14.40
N LEU A 964 -60.67 -9.85 -14.70
CA LEU A 964 -60.39 -11.11 -13.97
C LEU A 964 -59.95 -12.25 -14.92
N MET A 965 -58.72 -12.75 -14.72
CA MET A 965 -58.19 -13.95 -15.39
C MET A 965 -58.78 -15.21 -14.74
N HIS A 966 -59.14 -16.21 -15.53
CA HIS A 966 -59.52 -17.55 -15.08
C HIS A 966 -58.35 -18.51 -15.35
N GLY A 967 -57.90 -19.23 -14.32
CA GLY A 967 -56.92 -20.32 -14.48
C GLY A 967 -57.64 -21.66 -14.65
N HIS A 968 -57.48 -22.33 -15.80
CA HIS A 968 -58.10 -23.65 -16.06
C HIS A 968 -57.10 -24.77 -15.74
N VAL A 969 -57.50 -25.76 -14.93
CA VAL A 969 -56.72 -26.97 -14.64
C VAL A 969 -57.33 -28.18 -15.33
N ALA A 970 -56.67 -28.71 -16.37
CA ALA A 970 -57.13 -29.91 -17.08
C ALA A 970 -56.28 -31.15 -16.71
N HIS A 971 -56.94 -32.23 -16.30
CA HIS A 971 -56.32 -33.55 -16.09
C HIS A 971 -56.67 -34.47 -17.25
N ARG A 972 -55.69 -35.17 -17.84
CA ARG A 972 -55.98 -36.32 -18.72
C ARG A 972 -56.31 -37.52 -17.83
N ALA A 973 -57.47 -38.14 -18.07
CA ALA A 973 -57.88 -39.39 -17.46
C ALA A 973 -56.91 -40.53 -17.79
#